data_AF-A0A0T6B1R4-F1
#
_entry.id   AF-A0A0T6B1R4-F1
#
_cell.length_a   1.000
_cell.length_b   1.000
_cell.length_c   1.000
_cell.angle_alpha   90.00
_cell.angle_beta   90.00
_cell.angle_gamma   90.00
#
_symmetry.space_group_name_H-M   'P 1'
#
loop_
_entity.id
_entity.type
_entity.pdbx_description
1 polymer ?
#
loop_
_entity_poly.entity_id
_entity_poly.type
_entity_poly.pdbx_seq_one_letter_code
_entity_poly.pdbx_strand_id
1 'polypeptide(L)'
;MSKMDHRKLNLEKKRFLLSMASDMHTADTLNGNDLAMNLKSVPRVITTTTSQQLHTNSQTSTTTSRVAKSSSVSTSSQRLHVTTSSTSDSKVTSVKSDLDELKSNFKEMKSLRFNSLETLVDGDDMASDNTTQPLVTFPDDTPVPSELPSPTNMLDTVKFQQKTVNNYKTSKVIKDGFSAEKKTANCAELKKVQTGDVSYEEERAAASSHARLEIDGISAEKSQLQAMENRSLKAGDISQQESKNMAHTNMKVTTDTFSQEKTQSETQQRKQMVTSSGIYNEQHSSSSQSNILYTTTSKGIHTSATSMLQSSQFQINGNAVRQEDELINMSFDDLDQLSQNSNQQDVDRAIHKYKNYYDTSIKCLQQKDLGPKACNLLNKMNEVIRKAWAVPTHGHELGYSLCIALKDSGGLDLLMENCTKGDNDLKFSSAKLLEQCLTTENRAYVVENGLDKVVNVACVCTKISNSYDHSRIGTGILEHLFKHSEETCSDVVRLGGLDALLFECRKSDVETLRHCAGALANLSLYGGAENQEAMIKRKVPMWLFPLAFHNDDNIKYYACLAITVLVANAEIEAEVLQSGTLELVEPFVTSHNPSEFAKSNLAHAHGQSKTWLRHLVPVLSSKREEARNLAAFHFCMEAGIKKQQGNSNIFAEIGAIESLKRVASCPN
;
A
#
# COMPACT_ATOMS: atom_id res chain seq x y z
N MET A 1 67.10 -9.36 -18.14
CA MET A 1 67.05 -8.17 -17.25
C MET A 1 65.82 -8.35 -16.35
N SER A 2 65.81 -8.14 -15.02
CA SER A 2 66.28 -6.98 -14.22
C SER A 2 65.50 -5.71 -14.58
N LYS A 3 64.85 -4.92 -13.70
CA LYS A 3 64.64 -4.96 -12.22
C LYS A 3 63.21 -4.39 -11.97
N MET A 4 62.38 -4.74 -10.99
CA MET A 4 62.44 -5.50 -9.73
C MET A 4 62.92 -4.74 -8.45
N ASP A 5 62.07 -4.80 -7.42
CA ASP A 5 62.25 -4.39 -6.02
C ASP A 5 62.55 -2.90 -5.71
N HIS A 6 61.52 -2.19 -5.23
CA HIS A 6 61.65 -1.17 -4.18
C HIS A 6 60.49 -1.28 -3.17
N ARG A 7 60.63 -2.22 -2.24
CA ARG A 7 59.79 -2.41 -1.05
C ARG A 7 59.94 -1.29 -0.02
N LYS A 8 58.87 -1.13 0.79
CA LYS A 8 58.87 -0.77 2.24
C LYS A 8 59.75 0.41 2.69
N LEU A 9 59.16 1.59 2.92
CA LEU A 9 59.44 2.39 4.13
C LEU A 9 58.38 3.49 4.39
N ASN A 10 57.27 3.18 5.08
CA ASN A 10 56.47 4.16 5.86
C ASN A 10 55.30 3.54 6.66
N LEU A 11 55.52 2.40 7.34
CA LEU A 11 54.52 1.81 8.26
C LEU A 11 55.14 1.45 9.62
N GLU A 12 56.02 2.31 10.15
CA GLU A 12 56.68 2.05 11.44
C GLU A 12 57.10 3.34 12.18
N LYS A 13 56.10 4.10 12.67
CA LYS A 13 56.26 5.05 13.80
C LYS A 13 54.90 5.46 14.38
N LYS A 14 54.86 5.65 15.70
CA LYS A 14 53.70 6.12 16.51
C LYS A 14 52.46 5.22 16.58
N ARG A 15 52.66 3.96 16.98
CA ARG A 15 51.80 3.32 18.01
C ARG A 15 52.66 2.69 19.10
N PHE A 16 53.06 3.48 20.09
CA PHE A 16 53.29 3.00 21.46
C PHE A 16 53.46 4.18 22.44
N LEU A 17 52.51 4.32 23.37
CA LEU A 17 52.69 4.64 24.80
C LEU A 17 51.30 4.83 25.42
N LEU A 18 50.85 3.84 26.19
CA LEU A 18 49.80 4.02 27.20
C LEU A 18 50.45 4.61 28.46
N SER A 19 49.71 5.41 29.24
CA SER A 19 49.55 5.13 30.67
C SER A 19 48.43 5.94 31.30
N MET A 20 47.87 5.35 32.36
CA MET A 20 46.74 5.73 33.21
C MET A 20 46.88 7.09 33.93
N ALA A 21 45.73 7.68 34.25
CA ALA A 21 45.42 8.20 35.59
C ALA A 21 43.90 8.13 35.83
N SER A 22 43.48 8.01 37.08
CA SER A 22 42.08 7.99 37.54
C SER A 22 41.82 9.17 38.50
N ASP A 23 40.69 9.12 39.22
CA ASP A 23 40.38 9.90 40.45
C ASP A 23 39.93 11.36 40.26
N MET A 24 39.26 12.02 41.22
CA MET A 24 38.03 11.67 41.96
C MET A 24 37.53 12.91 42.73
N HIS A 25 36.20 13.07 42.92
CA HIS A 25 35.56 14.10 43.76
C HIS A 25 35.85 15.58 43.35
N THR A 26 35.19 16.63 43.88
CA THR A 26 34.17 16.72 44.96
C THR A 26 33.02 17.68 44.56
N ALA A 27 31.92 17.62 45.31
CA ALA A 27 30.76 18.51 45.19
C ALA A 27 31.02 19.93 45.73
N ASP A 28 30.21 20.90 45.28
CA ASP A 28 29.31 21.66 46.17
C ASP A 28 28.25 22.45 45.34
N THR A 29 27.26 23.16 45.91
CA THR A 29 26.04 22.77 46.66
C THR A 29 25.14 24.05 46.70
N LEU A 30 23.87 23.94 47.12
CA LEU A 30 22.92 25.04 47.43
C LEU A 30 22.25 25.78 46.23
N ASN A 31 21.05 26.36 46.37
CA ASN A 31 19.83 26.01 47.16
C ASN A 31 18.67 26.90 46.64
N GLY A 32 17.40 26.55 46.87
CA GLY A 32 16.27 27.46 46.60
C GLY A 32 14.90 26.82 46.42
N ASN A 33 14.28 26.36 47.51
CA ASN A 33 12.83 26.13 47.55
C ASN A 33 12.08 27.46 47.67
N ASP A 34 10.80 27.51 47.27
CA ASP A 34 9.76 27.74 48.28
C ASP A 34 8.37 27.24 47.86
N LEU A 35 7.42 27.17 48.82
CA LEU A 35 6.19 26.38 48.70
C LEU A 35 4.90 27.06 49.26
N ALA A 36 3.81 26.84 48.53
CA ALA A 36 2.42 26.66 49.01
C ALA A 36 1.51 27.85 49.39
N MET A 37 0.20 27.50 49.37
CA MET A 37 -0.97 28.07 50.08
C MET A 37 -1.87 29.11 49.37
N ASN A 38 -3.21 29.16 49.56
CA ASN A 38 -4.26 28.14 49.86
C ASN A 38 -5.70 28.79 49.83
N LEU A 39 -6.75 28.00 50.15
CA LEU A 39 -8.08 28.33 50.75
C LEU A 39 -9.34 28.69 49.89
N LYS A 40 -10.32 27.74 49.90
CA LYS A 40 -11.79 27.88 50.21
C LYS A 40 -12.75 28.61 49.22
N SER A 41 -14.09 28.39 49.18
CA SER A 41 -15.06 27.53 49.95
C SER A 41 -16.41 27.26 49.22
N VAL A 42 -17.22 26.28 49.69
CA VAL A 42 -18.49 25.66 49.15
C VAL A 42 -19.28 25.00 50.35
N PRO A 43 -20.59 24.57 50.39
CA PRO A 43 -21.71 24.45 49.40
C PRO A 43 -23.14 24.98 49.82
N ARG A 44 -24.15 24.88 48.92
CA ARG A 44 -25.60 24.54 49.15
C ARG A 44 -26.19 24.05 47.80
N VAL A 45 -26.86 22.89 47.58
CA VAL A 45 -27.88 22.05 48.29
C VAL A 45 -29.34 22.44 48.03
N ILE A 46 -30.08 21.56 47.34
CA ILE A 46 -31.53 21.21 47.46
C ILE A 46 -31.79 19.89 46.69
N THR A 47 -32.95 19.22 46.89
CA THR A 47 -33.12 17.76 46.73
C THR A 47 -34.43 17.36 46.00
N THR A 48 -34.54 16.08 45.56
CA THR A 48 -35.80 15.32 45.23
C THR A 48 -36.50 15.66 43.88
N THR A 49 -37.23 14.78 43.16
CA THR A 49 -37.85 13.46 43.46
C THR A 49 -37.88 12.49 42.23
N THR A 50 -38.13 11.20 42.47
CA THR A 50 -38.30 10.05 41.54
C THR A 50 -39.68 9.93 40.85
N SER A 51 -39.78 9.20 39.71
CA SER A 51 -40.65 7.99 39.52
C SER A 51 -40.87 7.47 38.07
N GLN A 52 -40.99 6.14 37.92
CA GLN A 52 -41.72 5.35 36.87
C GLN A 52 -41.21 5.43 35.39
N GLN A 53 -41.04 4.37 34.56
CA GLN A 53 -41.81 3.14 34.21
C GLN A 53 -43.13 3.43 33.45
N LEU A 54 -43.60 2.70 32.40
CA LEU A 54 -43.32 1.38 31.80
C LEU A 54 -43.38 1.37 30.23
N HIS A 55 -42.91 0.27 29.60
CA HIS A 55 -43.48 -0.57 28.49
C HIS A 55 -44.67 -0.05 27.61
N THR A 56 -44.93 -0.44 26.33
CA THR A 56 -44.48 -1.59 25.48
C THR A 56 -44.83 -1.39 23.97
N ASN A 57 -44.31 -2.27 23.08
CA ASN A 57 -44.84 -2.79 21.78
C ASN A 57 -45.92 -2.00 20.98
N SER A 58 -45.82 -1.82 19.66
CA SER A 58 -46.16 -2.90 18.69
C SER A 58 -45.97 -2.57 17.19
N GLN A 59 -45.67 -3.62 16.41
CA GLN A 59 -46.17 -3.95 15.05
C GLN A 59 -46.06 -2.96 13.87
N THR A 60 -45.14 -3.31 12.97
CA THR A 60 -45.26 -3.39 11.50
C THR A 60 -46.62 -3.14 10.82
N SER A 61 -46.61 -2.38 9.71
CA SER A 61 -47.05 -2.88 8.37
C SER A 61 -46.68 -1.95 7.21
N THR A 62 -46.54 -2.53 6.02
CA THR A 62 -46.32 -1.85 4.72
C THR A 62 -47.63 -1.47 4.03
N THR A 63 -47.67 -0.40 3.22
CA THR A 63 -48.13 -0.46 1.79
C THR A 63 -48.06 0.86 1.00
N THR A 64 -47.43 0.79 -0.18
CA THR A 64 -47.76 1.40 -1.50
C THR A 64 -48.54 2.73 -1.66
N SER A 65 -47.97 3.61 -2.51
CA SER A 65 -48.67 4.44 -3.54
C SER A 65 -49.47 5.68 -3.06
N ARG A 66 -49.86 6.68 -3.89
CA ARG A 66 -49.38 7.19 -5.22
C ARG A 66 -50.02 8.57 -5.49
N VAL A 67 -49.37 9.38 -6.34
CA VAL A 67 -49.86 10.62 -7.03
C VAL A 67 -50.29 11.84 -6.19
N ALA A 68 -50.10 13.02 -6.79
CA ALA A 68 -51.00 14.20 -6.74
C ALA A 68 -51.14 15.00 -5.42
N LYS A 69 -51.24 16.34 -5.44
CA LYS A 69 -50.88 17.38 -6.44
C LYS A 69 -50.89 18.75 -5.71
N SER A 70 -50.57 19.83 -6.43
CA SER A 70 -51.10 21.22 -6.28
C SER A 70 -51.85 21.62 -4.98
N SER A 71 -51.60 22.78 -4.36
CA SER A 71 -50.91 23.98 -4.87
C SER A 71 -51.00 25.17 -3.89
N SER A 72 -50.02 26.08 -3.96
CA SER A 72 -50.21 27.56 -3.91
C SER A 72 -50.81 28.18 -2.62
N VAL A 73 -50.76 29.50 -2.40
CA VAL A 73 -50.28 30.60 -3.25
C VAL A 73 -49.51 31.62 -2.41
N SER A 74 -48.86 32.53 -3.14
CA SER A 74 -48.13 33.76 -2.82
C SER A 74 -48.72 34.69 -1.73
N THR A 75 -48.21 35.89 -1.41
CA THR A 75 -47.24 36.87 -1.99
C THR A 75 -46.78 37.77 -0.81
N SER A 76 -45.81 38.69 -0.86
CA SER A 76 -45.30 39.49 -1.98
C SER A 76 -43.86 39.99 -1.76
N SER A 77 -43.27 40.50 -2.83
CA SER A 77 -41.93 41.08 -2.94
C SER A 77 -41.70 42.33 -2.06
N GLN A 78 -40.46 42.53 -1.63
CA GLN A 78 -39.77 43.80 -1.85
C GLN A 78 -38.39 43.55 -2.46
N ARG A 79 -37.88 44.52 -3.22
CA ARG A 79 -36.69 44.41 -4.08
C ARG A 79 -35.86 45.69 -3.96
N LEU A 80 -34.57 45.55 -3.70
CA LEU A 80 -33.58 46.61 -3.89
C LEU A 80 -32.38 46.07 -4.70
N HIS A 81 -31.95 46.85 -5.68
CA HIS A 81 -30.58 46.81 -6.22
C HIS A 81 -29.66 47.52 -5.18
N VAL A 82 -28.32 47.55 -5.26
CA VAL A 82 -27.31 47.36 -6.33
C VAL A 82 -26.14 46.63 -5.63
N THR A 83 -25.33 45.75 -6.24
CA THR A 83 -24.26 46.05 -7.22
C THR A 83 -23.72 44.79 -7.89
N THR A 84 -23.37 44.89 -9.17
CA THR A 84 -22.48 43.95 -9.86
C THR A 84 -21.31 44.69 -10.50
N SER A 85 -20.09 44.33 -10.11
CA SER A 85 -18.82 44.64 -10.78
C SER A 85 -17.91 43.42 -10.65
N SER A 86 -17.00 43.23 -11.60
CA SER A 86 -16.48 41.91 -11.99
C SER A 86 -15.05 41.61 -11.52
N THR A 87 -14.49 40.52 -12.06
CA THR A 87 -13.10 39.99 -11.93
C THR A 87 -12.82 39.09 -10.69
N SER A 88 -12.09 37.98 -10.82
CA SER A 88 -11.63 37.27 -12.05
C SER A 88 -11.20 35.82 -11.76
N ASP A 89 -11.03 35.04 -12.83
CA ASP A 89 -10.57 33.65 -12.84
C ASP A 89 -9.17 33.44 -12.26
N SER A 90 -9.00 32.45 -11.38
CA SER A 90 -7.67 32.01 -10.88
C SER A 90 -7.58 30.53 -10.50
N LYS A 91 -8.58 29.69 -10.84
CA LYS A 91 -8.65 28.27 -10.46
C LYS A 91 -8.88 27.26 -11.59
N VAL A 92 -8.98 27.74 -12.84
CA VAL A 92 -9.12 26.89 -14.04
C VAL A 92 -7.81 26.84 -14.85
N THR A 93 -6.85 27.71 -14.52
CA THR A 93 -5.56 27.84 -15.19
C THR A 93 -4.51 26.84 -14.72
N SER A 94 -4.36 26.57 -13.41
CA SER A 94 -3.29 25.67 -12.93
C SER A 94 -3.45 24.25 -13.45
N VAL A 95 -4.63 23.64 -13.29
CA VAL A 95 -4.93 22.28 -13.79
C VAL A 95 -4.67 22.12 -15.30
N LYS A 96 -4.57 23.22 -16.05
CA LYS A 96 -4.09 23.22 -17.45
C LYS A 96 -2.57 23.40 -17.59
N SER A 97 -1.90 24.28 -16.84
CA SER A 97 -0.43 24.34 -16.83
C SER A 97 0.18 23.01 -16.42
N ASP A 98 -0.30 22.41 -15.34
CA ASP A 98 0.25 21.19 -14.74
C ASP A 98 0.14 20.01 -15.73
N LEU A 99 -0.93 20.01 -16.54
CA LEU A 99 -1.18 19.03 -17.61
C LEU A 99 -0.35 19.29 -18.88
N ASP A 100 -0.06 20.54 -19.22
CA ASP A 100 0.79 20.89 -20.37
C ASP A 100 2.29 20.73 -20.03
N GLU A 101 2.68 20.94 -18.78
CA GLU A 101 3.99 20.59 -18.22
C GLU A 101 4.20 19.07 -18.19
N LEU A 102 3.21 18.29 -17.69
CA LEU A 102 3.24 16.82 -17.76
C LEU A 102 3.48 16.32 -19.20
N LYS A 103 2.85 16.94 -20.21
CA LYS A 103 3.08 16.61 -21.64
C LYS A 103 4.48 17.01 -22.12
N SER A 104 5.04 18.11 -21.63
CA SER A 104 6.42 18.52 -21.91
C SER A 104 7.40 17.49 -21.35
N ASN A 105 7.22 17.12 -20.09
CA ASN A 105 8.05 16.15 -19.37
C ASN A 105 7.99 14.78 -20.07
N PHE A 106 6.81 14.32 -20.51
CA PHE A 106 6.67 13.11 -21.34
C PHE A 106 7.35 13.17 -22.72
N LYS A 107 7.54 14.36 -23.31
CA LYS A 107 8.34 14.52 -24.55
C LYS A 107 9.83 14.43 -24.24
N GLU A 108 10.29 15.06 -23.17
CA GLU A 108 11.70 15.02 -22.77
C GLU A 108 12.14 13.61 -22.33
N MET A 109 11.30 12.89 -21.59
CA MET A 109 11.48 11.46 -21.23
C MET A 109 11.76 10.56 -22.45
N LYS A 110 11.15 10.86 -23.61
CA LYS A 110 11.36 10.09 -24.86
C LYS A 110 12.66 10.47 -25.59
N SER A 111 13.30 11.57 -25.20
CA SER A 111 14.58 12.02 -25.75
C SER A 111 15.79 11.38 -25.05
N LEU A 112 15.62 10.93 -23.80
CA LEU A 112 16.65 10.27 -23.00
C LEU A 112 16.99 8.88 -23.56
N ARG A 113 17.94 8.83 -24.50
CA ARG A 113 18.50 7.57 -25.01
C ARG A 113 19.53 6.99 -24.03
N PHE A 114 19.23 5.82 -23.46
CA PHE A 114 20.08 5.09 -22.53
C PHE A 114 21.27 4.36 -23.22
N ASN A 115 22.09 5.09 -23.97
CA ASN A 115 23.16 4.59 -24.87
C ASN A 115 24.38 3.94 -24.17
N SER A 116 24.26 3.42 -22.94
CA SER A 116 25.44 3.02 -22.12
C SER A 116 25.33 1.66 -21.43
N LEU A 117 24.40 0.78 -21.86
CA LEU A 117 24.20 -0.55 -21.26
C LEU A 117 24.10 -1.68 -22.31
N GLU A 118 24.83 -1.52 -23.43
CA GLU A 118 24.73 -2.36 -24.64
C GLU A 118 26.10 -2.91 -25.09
N THR A 119 27.15 -2.79 -24.27
CA THR A 119 28.56 -3.01 -24.68
C THR A 119 29.29 -4.07 -23.84
N LEU A 120 28.59 -5.09 -23.35
CA LEU A 120 29.18 -6.22 -22.60
C LEU A 120 28.52 -7.59 -22.91
N VAL A 121 28.26 -7.87 -24.19
CA VAL A 121 28.19 -9.25 -24.72
C VAL A 121 28.81 -9.28 -26.12
N ASP A 122 30.08 -9.69 -26.21
CA ASP A 122 30.72 -10.12 -27.45
C ASP A 122 30.79 -11.66 -27.46
N GLY A 123 30.43 -12.30 -28.58
CA GLY A 123 30.42 -13.76 -28.69
C GLY A 123 29.47 -14.30 -29.77
N ASP A 124 29.94 -14.30 -31.01
CA ASP A 124 29.49 -15.02 -32.22
C ASP A 124 28.17 -15.82 -32.17
N ASP A 125 27.23 -15.47 -33.05
CA ASP A 125 26.96 -16.31 -34.24
C ASP A 125 26.38 -15.48 -35.41
N MET A 126 26.22 -16.08 -36.59
CA MET A 126 26.19 -15.40 -37.90
C MET A 126 24.82 -15.26 -38.61
N ALA A 127 24.78 -14.25 -39.48
CA ALA A 127 24.07 -14.16 -40.77
C ALA A 127 22.62 -13.63 -40.90
N SER A 128 22.51 -12.54 -41.68
CA SER A 128 21.39 -12.11 -42.55
C SER A 128 20.10 -11.57 -41.89
N ASP A 129 19.37 -10.59 -42.46
CA ASP A 129 19.60 -9.74 -43.65
C ASP A 129 19.07 -8.30 -43.40
N ASN A 130 19.34 -7.40 -44.35
CA ASN A 130 18.92 -6.01 -44.41
C ASN A 130 17.39 -5.82 -44.39
N THR A 131 16.91 -4.76 -43.75
CA THR A 131 16.29 -3.63 -44.51
C THR A 131 16.09 -2.34 -43.70
N THR A 132 16.38 -1.24 -44.39
CA THR A 132 16.07 0.18 -44.12
C THR A 132 14.98 0.54 -43.10
N GLN A 133 15.32 1.44 -42.17
CA GLN A 133 14.35 2.30 -41.47
C GLN A 133 13.68 3.29 -42.43
N PRO A 134 12.37 3.58 -42.27
CA PRO A 134 11.74 4.79 -42.79
C PRO A 134 11.60 5.88 -41.72
N LEU A 135 11.90 7.12 -42.11
CA LEU A 135 11.78 8.34 -41.31
C LEU A 135 10.30 8.73 -41.13
N VAL A 136 9.89 9.12 -39.91
CA VAL A 136 8.52 9.62 -39.65
C VAL A 136 8.46 11.14 -39.84
N THR A 137 7.70 11.59 -40.84
CA THR A 137 7.34 13.01 -41.06
C THR A 137 5.83 13.15 -41.10
N PHE A 138 5.27 13.99 -40.23
CA PHE A 138 3.84 14.36 -40.23
C PHE A 138 3.58 15.60 -41.09
N PRO A 139 2.51 15.60 -41.89
CA PRO A 139 1.71 16.79 -42.18
C PRO A 139 0.41 16.78 -41.36
N ASP A 140 -0.12 17.96 -41.07
CA ASP A 140 -1.46 18.18 -40.50
C ASP A 140 -2.44 18.58 -41.63
N ASP A 141 -3.60 19.12 -41.26
CA ASP A 141 -4.68 19.69 -42.09
C ASP A 141 -5.63 18.70 -42.80
N THR A 142 -6.90 18.78 -42.39
CA THR A 142 -8.06 18.17 -43.08
C THR A 142 -8.68 19.14 -44.08
N PRO A 143 -9.30 18.61 -45.16
CA PRO A 143 -10.69 19.02 -45.41
C PRO A 143 -11.62 17.83 -45.76
N VAL A 144 -12.91 18.01 -45.47
CA VAL A 144 -13.98 17.00 -45.69
C VAL A 144 -14.59 17.16 -47.09
N PRO A 145 -14.90 16.06 -47.80
CA PRO A 145 -16.18 16.00 -48.51
C PRO A 145 -16.88 14.62 -48.54
N SER A 146 -18.18 14.66 -48.23
CA SER A 146 -19.32 13.95 -48.84
C SER A 146 -19.38 12.41 -49.09
N GLU A 147 -20.56 11.89 -48.73
CA GLU A 147 -21.30 10.69 -49.19
C GLU A 147 -21.20 10.40 -50.72
N LEU A 148 -21.40 9.20 -51.29
CA LEU A 148 -21.88 7.85 -50.87
C LEU A 148 -21.46 6.84 -52.00
N PRO A 149 -21.88 5.54 -52.06
CA PRO A 149 -21.91 4.45 -51.08
C PRO A 149 -20.86 3.33 -51.38
N SER A 150 -20.71 2.35 -50.48
CA SER A 150 -20.06 1.05 -50.78
C SER A 150 -20.59 -0.06 -49.86
N PRO A 151 -20.53 -1.35 -50.26
CA PRO A 151 -21.43 -2.38 -49.73
C PRO A 151 -21.08 -2.90 -48.33
N THR A 152 -22.11 -3.49 -47.71
CA THR A 152 -22.13 -4.09 -46.37
C THR A 152 -20.96 -5.03 -46.06
N ASN A 153 -20.21 -4.68 -45.03
CA ASN A 153 -19.80 -5.62 -43.98
C ASN A 153 -20.24 -5.02 -42.65
N MET A 154 -21.01 -5.77 -41.85
CA MET A 154 -21.51 -5.28 -40.56
C MET A 154 -20.42 -5.42 -39.50
N LEU A 155 -19.79 -4.30 -39.14
CA LEU A 155 -18.89 -4.24 -38.01
C LEU A 155 -19.71 -4.04 -36.73
N ASP A 156 -19.68 -5.02 -35.82
CA ASP A 156 -20.44 -5.00 -34.57
C ASP A 156 -20.07 -3.80 -33.70
N THR A 157 -20.88 -2.75 -33.80
CA THR A 157 -20.59 -1.45 -33.20
C THR A 157 -20.98 -1.49 -31.72
N VAL A 158 -19.99 -1.76 -30.86
CA VAL A 158 -20.15 -1.77 -29.40
C VAL A 158 -20.70 -0.43 -28.91
N LYS A 159 -21.91 -0.43 -28.36
CA LYS A 159 -22.54 0.74 -27.75
C LYS A 159 -22.31 0.69 -26.25
N PHE A 160 -21.55 1.66 -25.73
CA PHE A 160 -21.30 1.84 -24.30
C PHE A 160 -22.03 3.08 -23.78
N GLN A 161 -22.65 2.97 -22.61
CA GLN A 161 -23.21 4.09 -21.86
C GLN A 161 -22.87 3.93 -20.38
N GLN A 162 -22.30 4.96 -19.76
CA GLN A 162 -22.14 5.06 -18.31
C GLN A 162 -22.76 6.37 -17.84
N LYS A 163 -23.46 6.32 -16.69
CA LYS A 163 -24.06 7.49 -16.05
C LYS A 163 -23.93 7.36 -14.54
N THR A 164 -23.30 8.34 -13.91
CA THR A 164 -23.12 8.39 -12.46
C THR A 164 -23.78 9.65 -11.88
N VAL A 165 -24.46 9.52 -10.75
CA VAL A 165 -25.18 10.59 -10.06
C VAL A 165 -24.86 10.54 -8.57
N ASN A 166 -24.16 11.56 -8.09
CA ASN A 166 -23.75 11.71 -6.69
C ASN A 166 -24.47 12.92 -6.07
N ASN A 167 -25.01 12.75 -4.87
CA ASN A 167 -25.72 13.80 -4.13
C ASN A 167 -25.39 13.72 -2.64
N TYR A 168 -24.72 14.75 -2.12
CA TYR A 168 -24.33 14.88 -0.71
C TYR A 168 -25.04 16.08 -0.08
N LYS A 169 -25.63 15.89 1.10
CA LYS A 169 -26.28 16.95 1.87
C LYS A 169 -25.99 16.79 3.36
N THR A 170 -25.54 17.89 3.97
CA THR A 170 -25.33 18.00 5.42
C THR A 170 -26.15 19.17 5.96
N SER A 171 -26.70 18.99 7.16
CA SER A 171 -27.48 19.98 7.88
C SER A 171 -27.10 19.90 9.35
N LYS A 172 -26.73 21.02 9.97
CA LYS A 172 -26.46 21.10 11.41
C LYS A 172 -27.25 22.26 12.01
N VAL A 173 -27.87 22.01 13.17
CA VAL A 173 -28.59 23.01 13.97
C VAL A 173 -27.99 22.98 15.37
N ILE A 174 -27.65 24.15 15.90
CA ILE A 174 -27.11 24.32 17.26
C ILE A 174 -27.91 25.44 17.91
N LYS A 175 -28.45 25.19 19.11
CA LYS A 175 -29.20 26.17 19.91
C LYS A 175 -29.22 25.74 21.37
N ASP A 176 -28.94 26.64 22.30
CA ASP A 176 -29.22 26.50 23.75
C ASP A 176 -28.84 25.12 24.34
N GLY A 177 -27.59 24.67 24.13
CA GLY A 177 -27.08 23.37 24.62
C GLY A 177 -27.41 22.16 23.75
N PHE A 178 -28.40 22.27 22.86
CA PHE A 178 -28.81 21.25 21.89
C PHE A 178 -28.00 21.34 20.59
N SER A 179 -27.48 20.21 20.11
CA SER A 179 -26.80 20.06 18.82
C SER A 179 -27.41 18.90 18.04
N ALA A 180 -27.87 19.16 16.81
CA ALA A 180 -28.42 18.14 15.92
C ALA A 180 -27.76 18.23 14.53
N GLU A 181 -27.16 17.14 14.09
CA GLU A 181 -26.52 17.01 12.78
C GLU A 181 -27.18 15.88 11.98
N LYS A 182 -27.44 16.13 10.70
CA LYS A 182 -27.86 15.12 9.73
C LYS A 182 -27.02 15.21 8.46
N LYS A 183 -26.33 14.12 8.12
CA LYS A 183 -25.59 13.90 6.88
C LYS A 183 -26.34 12.86 6.04
N THR A 184 -26.41 13.05 4.73
CA THR A 184 -26.95 12.07 3.77
C THR A 184 -26.14 12.10 2.48
N ALA A 185 -25.69 10.95 2.01
CA ALA A 185 -25.03 10.82 0.72
C ALA A 185 -25.67 9.70 -0.10
N ASN A 186 -25.98 9.99 -1.36
CA ASN A 186 -26.56 9.04 -2.31
C ASN A 186 -25.68 8.99 -3.56
N CYS A 187 -25.39 7.78 -4.02
CA CYS A 187 -24.64 7.48 -5.24
C CYS A 187 -25.47 6.52 -6.09
N ALA A 188 -25.60 6.79 -7.38
CA ALA A 188 -26.19 5.87 -8.34
C ALA A 188 -25.32 5.80 -9.60
N GLU A 189 -24.98 4.60 -10.04
CA GLU A 189 -24.24 4.32 -11.27
C GLU A 189 -25.07 3.38 -12.14
N LEU A 190 -25.15 3.70 -13.44
CA LEU A 190 -25.76 2.88 -14.47
C LEU A 190 -24.74 2.66 -15.59
N LYS A 191 -24.49 1.40 -15.95
CA LYS A 191 -23.67 0.98 -17.08
C LYS A 191 -24.51 0.14 -18.03
N LYS A 192 -24.42 0.42 -19.33
CA LYS A 192 -25.01 -0.40 -20.41
C LYS A 192 -23.98 -0.68 -21.48
N VAL A 193 -23.96 -1.92 -21.96
CA VAL A 193 -23.13 -2.37 -23.08
C VAL A 193 -24.00 -3.17 -24.03
N GLN A 194 -23.93 -2.89 -25.33
CA GLN A 194 -24.61 -3.68 -26.36
C GLN A 194 -23.66 -3.97 -27.53
N THR A 195 -23.58 -5.24 -27.94
CA THR A 195 -22.78 -5.73 -29.06
C THR A 195 -23.59 -6.82 -29.75
N GLY A 196 -24.01 -6.60 -31.01
CA GLY A 196 -24.95 -7.48 -31.71
C GLY A 196 -26.22 -7.76 -30.89
N ASP A 197 -26.58 -9.04 -30.80
CA ASP A 197 -27.71 -9.56 -30.01
C ASP A 197 -27.42 -9.70 -28.50
N VAL A 198 -26.21 -9.32 -28.05
CA VAL A 198 -25.82 -9.34 -26.63
C VAL A 198 -26.01 -7.95 -26.02
N SER A 199 -26.74 -7.88 -24.91
CA SER A 199 -26.88 -6.66 -24.12
C SER A 199 -26.70 -6.93 -22.62
N TYR A 200 -25.93 -6.06 -21.98
CA TYR A 200 -25.62 -6.08 -20.55
C TYR A 200 -25.99 -4.74 -19.91
N GLU A 201 -26.64 -4.80 -18.75
CA GLU A 201 -27.03 -3.64 -17.95
C GLU A 201 -26.68 -3.88 -16.48
N GLU A 202 -25.93 -2.96 -15.88
CA GLU A 202 -25.59 -2.95 -14.46
C GLU A 202 -26.06 -1.62 -13.85
N GLU A 203 -26.90 -1.70 -12.83
CA GLU A 203 -27.35 -0.58 -12.01
C GLU A 203 -26.90 -0.81 -10.57
N ARG A 204 -26.18 0.16 -9.99
CA ARG A 204 -25.74 0.15 -8.60
C ARG A 204 -26.20 1.43 -7.92
N ALA A 205 -26.91 1.31 -6.81
CA ALA A 205 -27.35 2.43 -5.99
C ALA A 205 -26.93 2.24 -4.53
N ALA A 206 -26.34 3.26 -3.93
CA ALA A 206 -25.95 3.28 -2.53
C ALA A 206 -26.47 4.56 -1.85
N ALA A 207 -27.20 4.41 -0.76
CA ALA A 207 -27.73 5.50 0.06
C ALA A 207 -27.20 5.37 1.48
N SER A 208 -26.75 6.50 2.03
CA SER A 208 -26.26 6.60 3.41
C SER A 208 -26.95 7.77 4.11
N SER A 209 -27.24 7.59 5.39
CA SER A 209 -27.70 8.66 6.27
C SER A 209 -27.12 8.49 7.66
N HIS A 210 -26.66 9.59 8.25
CA HIS A 210 -26.17 9.66 9.62
C HIS A 210 -26.87 10.80 10.33
N ALA A 211 -27.52 10.53 11.45
CA ALA A 211 -28.10 11.53 12.32
C ALA A 211 -27.46 11.43 13.71
N ARG A 212 -27.03 12.57 14.27
CA ARG A 212 -26.48 12.70 15.61
C ARG A 212 -27.24 13.80 16.35
N LEU A 213 -27.62 13.53 17.59
CA LEU A 213 -28.31 14.47 18.46
C LEU A 213 -27.63 14.45 19.83
N GLU A 214 -27.29 15.63 20.33
CA GLU A 214 -26.52 15.86 21.56
C GLU A 214 -27.28 16.83 22.46
N ILE A 215 -27.49 16.43 23.71
CA ILE A 215 -28.11 17.24 24.79
C ILE A 215 -27.41 16.85 26.09
N ASP A 216 -26.90 17.82 26.84
CA ASP A 216 -26.44 17.67 28.24
C ASP A 216 -25.55 16.42 28.51
N GLY A 217 -24.52 16.22 27.68
CA GLY A 217 -23.58 15.09 27.78
C GLY A 217 -24.06 13.77 27.14
N ILE A 218 -25.34 13.67 26.78
CA ILE A 218 -25.93 12.50 26.13
C ILE A 218 -25.88 12.67 24.60
N SER A 219 -25.30 11.70 23.90
CA SER A 219 -25.24 11.65 22.43
C SER A 219 -25.98 10.43 21.90
N ALA A 220 -26.97 10.65 21.03
CA ALA A 220 -27.70 9.62 20.31
C ALA A 220 -27.38 9.69 18.81
N GLU A 221 -26.84 8.60 18.26
CA GLU A 221 -26.46 8.47 16.86
C GLU A 221 -27.26 7.37 16.16
N LYS A 222 -27.70 7.63 14.94
CA LYS A 222 -28.31 6.65 14.04
C LYS A 222 -27.66 6.74 12.67
N SER A 223 -27.01 5.65 12.26
CA SER A 223 -26.48 5.46 10.91
C SER A 223 -27.35 4.44 10.15
N GLN A 224 -27.67 4.73 8.89
CA GLN A 224 -28.33 3.77 7.99
C GLN A 224 -27.63 3.78 6.65
N LEU A 225 -27.19 2.60 6.21
CA LEU A 225 -26.67 2.32 4.88
C LEU A 225 -27.66 1.40 4.15
N GLN A 226 -27.87 1.66 2.86
CA GLN A 226 -28.58 0.79 1.94
C GLN A 226 -27.78 0.71 0.63
N ALA A 227 -27.63 -0.49 0.09
CA ALA A 227 -27.01 -0.74 -1.20
C ALA A 227 -27.88 -1.70 -2.01
N MET A 228 -28.02 -1.41 -3.30
CA MET A 228 -28.77 -2.19 -4.27
C MET A 228 -27.90 -2.37 -5.52
N GLU A 229 -27.79 -3.60 -6.01
CA GLU A 229 -27.07 -3.95 -7.22
C GLU A 229 -27.97 -4.83 -8.08
N ASN A 230 -28.32 -4.35 -9.27
CA ASN A 230 -29.09 -5.07 -10.28
C ASN A 230 -28.18 -5.31 -11.50
N ARG A 231 -28.15 -6.55 -11.99
CA ARG A 231 -27.43 -6.93 -13.21
C ARG A 231 -28.39 -7.67 -14.14
N SER A 232 -28.38 -7.33 -15.42
CA SER A 232 -29.13 -8.05 -16.45
C SER A 232 -28.23 -8.34 -17.64
N LEU A 233 -28.31 -9.57 -18.15
CA LEU A 233 -27.63 -10.02 -19.35
C LEU A 233 -28.68 -10.68 -20.26
N LYS A 234 -28.70 -10.28 -21.54
CA LYS A 234 -29.49 -10.93 -22.58
C LYS A 234 -28.59 -11.30 -23.75
N ALA A 235 -28.72 -12.53 -24.23
CA ALA A 235 -28.02 -13.06 -25.40
C ALA A 235 -28.92 -14.10 -26.07
N GLY A 236 -29.51 -13.75 -27.22
CA GLY A 236 -30.51 -14.57 -27.89
C GLY A 236 -31.70 -14.92 -26.97
N ASP A 237 -32.06 -16.21 -26.93
CA ASP A 237 -33.13 -16.76 -26.08
C ASP A 237 -32.85 -16.70 -24.56
N ILE A 238 -31.62 -16.37 -24.14
CA ILE A 238 -31.20 -16.39 -22.74
C ILE A 238 -31.29 -14.99 -22.15
N SER A 239 -32.08 -14.83 -21.07
CA SER A 239 -32.20 -13.59 -20.29
C SER A 239 -31.96 -13.89 -18.82
N GLN A 240 -30.81 -13.47 -18.30
CA GLN A 240 -30.44 -13.56 -16.90
C GLN A 240 -30.65 -12.21 -16.20
N GLN A 241 -31.17 -12.26 -14.97
CA GLN A 241 -31.29 -11.11 -14.08
C GLN A 241 -30.86 -11.50 -12.66
N GLU A 242 -29.98 -10.72 -12.07
CA GLU A 242 -29.55 -10.83 -10.68
C GLU A 242 -29.84 -9.51 -9.95
N SER A 243 -30.29 -9.61 -8.70
CA SER A 243 -30.55 -8.47 -7.82
C SER A 243 -30.04 -8.79 -6.42
N LYS A 244 -29.29 -7.87 -5.84
CA LYS A 244 -28.67 -7.98 -4.51
C LYS A 244 -28.93 -6.70 -3.73
N ASN A 245 -29.68 -6.83 -2.64
CA ASN A 245 -30.03 -5.74 -1.74
C ASN A 245 -29.38 -5.96 -0.37
N MET A 246 -28.84 -4.89 0.21
CA MET A 246 -28.23 -4.88 1.54
C MET A 246 -28.71 -3.65 2.30
N ALA A 247 -29.08 -3.83 3.57
CA ALA A 247 -29.41 -2.74 4.48
C ALA A 247 -28.71 -2.95 5.83
N HIS A 248 -28.12 -1.89 6.37
CA HIS A 248 -27.39 -1.91 7.63
C HIS A 248 -27.75 -0.66 8.45
N THR A 249 -28.44 -0.85 9.57
CA THR A 249 -28.80 0.23 10.50
C THR A 249 -28.04 0.04 11.81
N ASN A 250 -27.32 1.07 12.24
CA ASN A 250 -26.69 1.13 13.56
C ASN A 250 -27.34 2.25 14.38
N MET A 251 -27.58 2.00 15.67
CA MET A 251 -28.07 2.95 16.65
C MET A 251 -27.20 2.89 17.90
N LYS A 252 -26.60 4.02 18.26
CA LYS A 252 -25.69 4.16 19.40
C LYS A 252 -26.18 5.24 20.35
N VAL A 253 -26.19 4.96 21.64
CA VAL A 253 -26.49 5.94 22.69
C VAL A 253 -25.30 5.96 23.65
N THR A 254 -24.73 7.15 23.86
CA THR A 254 -23.56 7.38 24.70
C THR A 254 -23.91 8.39 25.79
N THR A 255 -23.44 8.12 27.00
CA THR A 255 -23.52 8.99 28.18
C THR A 255 -22.13 9.04 28.83
N ASP A 256 -21.92 9.93 29.80
CA ASP A 256 -20.65 10.05 30.55
C ASP A 256 -20.18 8.74 31.22
N THR A 257 -21.09 7.80 31.49
CA THR A 257 -20.81 6.57 32.27
C THR A 257 -20.99 5.27 31.47
N PHE A 258 -21.77 5.25 30.39
CA PHE A 258 -21.96 4.06 29.56
C PHE A 258 -22.29 4.37 28.09
N SER A 259 -21.97 3.42 27.22
CA SER A 259 -22.35 3.38 25.81
C SER A 259 -23.10 2.08 25.50
N GLN A 260 -24.22 2.18 24.78
CA GLN A 260 -24.96 1.04 24.23
C GLN A 260 -25.04 1.18 22.70
N GLU A 261 -24.77 0.09 21.98
CA GLU A 261 -24.77 0.07 20.53
C GLU A 261 -25.61 -1.11 20.01
N LYS A 262 -26.51 -0.85 19.06
CA LYS A 262 -27.39 -1.84 18.44
C LYS A 262 -27.27 -1.77 16.92
N THR A 263 -26.75 -2.85 16.35
CA THR A 263 -26.60 -3.01 14.90
C THR A 263 -27.62 -4.00 14.38
N GLN A 264 -28.28 -3.68 13.26
CA GLN A 264 -29.21 -4.53 12.54
C GLN A 264 -28.82 -4.58 11.06
N SER A 265 -28.60 -5.79 10.55
CA SER A 265 -28.19 -6.06 9.17
C SER A 265 -29.18 -6.98 8.46
N GLU A 266 -29.43 -6.70 7.20
CA GLU A 266 -30.30 -7.46 6.30
C GLU A 266 -29.63 -7.55 4.91
N THR A 267 -29.71 -8.72 4.28
CA THR A 267 -29.19 -8.92 2.92
C THR A 267 -30.05 -9.96 2.19
N GLN A 268 -30.39 -9.65 0.95
CA GLN A 268 -31.27 -10.45 0.10
C GLN A 268 -30.66 -10.55 -1.30
N GLN A 269 -30.55 -11.76 -1.84
CA GLN A 269 -30.05 -12.01 -3.19
C GLN A 269 -31.04 -12.86 -3.97
N ARG A 270 -31.37 -12.44 -5.20
CA ARG A 270 -32.26 -13.15 -6.11
C ARG A 270 -31.62 -13.26 -7.48
N LYS A 271 -31.64 -14.45 -8.05
CA LYS A 271 -31.25 -14.75 -9.43
C LYS A 271 -32.45 -15.33 -10.17
N GLN A 272 -32.61 -14.91 -11.41
CA GLN A 272 -33.62 -15.41 -12.33
C GLN A 272 -32.98 -15.61 -13.70
N MET A 273 -33.22 -16.77 -14.31
CA MET A 273 -32.77 -17.10 -15.65
C MET A 273 -33.97 -17.57 -16.47
N VAL A 274 -34.19 -16.91 -17.60
CA VAL A 274 -35.19 -17.29 -18.60
C VAL A 274 -34.46 -17.84 -19.80
N THR A 275 -34.94 -18.96 -20.32
CA THR A 275 -34.48 -19.61 -21.55
C THR A 275 -35.70 -20.04 -22.36
N SER A 276 -35.52 -20.40 -23.63
CA SER A 276 -36.57 -21.04 -24.44
C SER A 276 -37.07 -22.39 -23.89
N SER A 277 -36.37 -22.98 -22.91
CA SER A 277 -36.80 -24.20 -22.21
C SER A 277 -37.53 -23.96 -20.87
N GLY A 278 -37.57 -22.72 -20.35
CA GLY A 278 -38.27 -22.40 -19.11
C GLY A 278 -37.66 -21.27 -18.27
N ILE A 279 -38.28 -21.02 -17.11
CA ILE A 279 -37.87 -20.00 -16.12
C ILE A 279 -37.33 -20.69 -14.87
N TYR A 280 -36.07 -20.40 -14.53
CA TYR A 280 -35.40 -20.85 -13.32
C TYR A 280 -35.26 -19.67 -12.36
N ASN A 281 -35.67 -19.84 -11.10
CA ASN A 281 -35.59 -18.83 -10.05
C ASN A 281 -34.81 -19.40 -8.86
N GLU A 282 -33.81 -18.65 -8.39
CA GLU A 282 -33.04 -18.95 -7.17
C GLU A 282 -33.14 -17.73 -6.24
N GLN A 283 -33.52 -17.95 -4.98
CA GLN A 283 -33.64 -16.90 -3.98
C GLN A 283 -32.88 -17.30 -2.72
N HIS A 284 -31.90 -16.48 -2.34
CA HIS A 284 -31.12 -16.63 -1.10
C HIS A 284 -31.43 -15.45 -0.18
N SER A 285 -32.28 -15.70 0.81
CA SER A 285 -32.57 -14.76 1.90
C SER A 285 -31.69 -15.09 3.11
N SER A 286 -30.56 -14.39 3.26
CA SER A 286 -29.74 -14.46 4.46
C SER A 286 -30.45 -13.80 5.66
N SER A 287 -30.17 -14.29 6.86
CA SER A 287 -30.92 -13.94 8.07
C SER A 287 -30.73 -12.49 8.53
N SER A 288 -31.81 -11.88 9.02
CA SER A 288 -31.76 -10.60 9.75
C SER A 288 -31.01 -10.81 11.06
N GLN A 289 -29.82 -10.22 11.20
CA GLN A 289 -29.04 -10.28 12.43
C GLN A 289 -29.18 -8.96 13.20
N SER A 290 -29.45 -9.04 14.51
CA SER A 290 -29.51 -7.87 15.39
C SER A 290 -28.66 -8.10 16.64
N ASN A 291 -27.52 -7.40 16.71
CA ASN A 291 -26.56 -7.51 17.81
C ASN A 291 -26.67 -6.27 18.71
N ILE A 292 -26.58 -6.48 20.03
CA ILE A 292 -26.57 -5.41 21.04
C ILE A 292 -25.29 -5.55 21.85
N LEU A 293 -24.46 -4.52 21.87
CA LEU A 293 -23.19 -4.49 22.58
C LEU A 293 -23.30 -3.62 23.84
N TYR A 294 -22.80 -4.16 24.95
CA TYR A 294 -22.65 -3.49 26.24
C TYR A 294 -21.17 -3.53 26.63
N THR A 295 -20.65 -2.46 27.23
CA THR A 295 -19.25 -2.40 27.72
C THR A 295 -19.18 -1.86 29.14
N THR A 296 -18.52 -2.62 30.02
CA THR A 296 -18.14 -2.26 31.40
C THR A 296 -16.75 -2.85 31.69
N THR A 297 -15.97 -2.23 32.58
CA THR A 297 -14.51 -2.45 32.69
C THR A 297 -14.06 -3.06 34.02
N SER A 298 -13.39 -4.22 33.96
CA SER A 298 -12.52 -4.76 35.02
C SER A 298 -11.48 -5.74 34.41
N LYS A 299 -10.50 -6.25 35.18
CA LYS A 299 -9.25 -6.88 34.65
C LYS A 299 -8.91 -8.26 35.26
N GLY A 300 -8.33 -9.16 34.45
CA GLY A 300 -7.06 -9.86 34.79
C GLY A 300 -6.97 -11.41 34.82
N ILE A 301 -6.13 -11.99 33.92
CA ILE A 301 -5.33 -13.26 34.01
C ILE A 301 -6.10 -14.59 34.36
N HIS A 302 -5.59 -15.85 34.43
CA HIS A 302 -4.30 -16.58 34.32
C HIS A 302 -4.57 -17.95 33.55
N THR A 303 -3.69 -18.91 33.17
CA THR A 303 -2.22 -19.17 33.13
C THR A 303 -1.85 -20.28 32.08
N SER A 304 -0.58 -20.74 32.05
CA SER A 304 0.11 -21.73 31.19
C SER A 304 -0.12 -23.25 31.44
N ALA A 305 0.14 -24.10 30.40
CA ALA A 305 0.42 -25.55 30.48
C ALA A 305 1.31 -26.04 29.29
N THR A 306 1.81 -27.30 29.29
CA THR A 306 2.93 -27.79 28.42
C THR A 306 2.75 -29.23 27.89
N SER A 307 3.58 -29.66 26.92
CA SER A 307 3.70 -31.00 26.27
C SER A 307 2.69 -31.31 25.15
N MET A 308 2.92 -32.22 24.18
CA MET A 308 3.95 -33.27 23.98
C MET A 308 4.57 -33.25 22.56
N LEU A 309 5.71 -33.93 22.39
CA LEU A 309 6.27 -34.32 21.08
C LEU A 309 5.58 -35.57 20.52
N GLN A 310 5.42 -35.67 19.19
CA GLN A 310 5.21 -36.96 18.52
C GLN A 310 5.78 -36.94 17.09
N SER A 311 6.81 -37.77 16.84
CA SER A 311 7.47 -37.93 15.54
C SER A 311 7.07 -39.25 14.89
N SER A 312 6.25 -39.19 13.83
CA SER A 312 5.87 -40.37 13.05
C SER A 312 6.87 -40.63 11.91
N GLN A 313 7.65 -41.70 12.04
CA GLN A 313 8.40 -42.27 10.92
C GLN A 313 7.43 -42.92 9.92
N PHE A 314 7.76 -42.88 8.63
CA PHE A 314 7.15 -43.75 7.61
C PHE A 314 8.24 -44.53 6.88
N GLN A 315 8.02 -45.82 6.66
CA GLN A 315 8.86 -46.66 5.82
C GLN A 315 8.05 -47.24 4.65
N ILE A 316 8.42 -46.79 3.45
CA ILE A 316 8.43 -47.47 2.15
C ILE A 316 7.67 -48.82 2.07
N ASN A 317 6.64 -48.86 1.21
CA ASN A 317 6.60 -49.84 0.10
C ASN A 317 5.63 -49.40 -1.02
N GLY A 318 5.83 -49.88 -2.25
CA GLY A 318 4.75 -50.02 -3.24
C GLY A 318 4.89 -49.26 -4.57
N ASN A 319 5.55 -48.11 -4.63
CA ASN A 319 5.96 -47.45 -5.87
C ASN A 319 6.99 -46.36 -5.58
N ALA A 320 8.08 -46.30 -6.35
CA ALA A 320 9.13 -45.30 -6.15
C ALA A 320 8.76 -43.96 -6.82
N VAL A 321 7.83 -43.23 -6.19
CA VAL A 321 7.73 -41.77 -6.40
C VAL A 321 9.09 -41.18 -6.01
N ARG A 322 9.67 -40.36 -6.88
CA ARG A 322 10.98 -39.77 -6.57
C ARG A 322 10.79 -38.62 -5.57
N GLN A 323 11.79 -38.39 -4.71
CA GLN A 323 11.66 -37.44 -3.60
C GLN A 323 11.31 -36.01 -4.08
N GLU A 324 11.80 -35.59 -5.25
CA GLU A 324 11.44 -34.30 -5.83
C GLU A 324 9.96 -34.20 -6.23
N ASP A 325 9.34 -35.31 -6.64
CA ASP A 325 7.93 -35.34 -7.01
C ASP A 325 7.03 -35.28 -5.76
N GLU A 326 7.45 -35.84 -4.62
CA GLU A 326 6.75 -35.65 -3.34
C GLU A 326 6.82 -34.19 -2.87
N LEU A 327 7.99 -33.55 -2.99
CA LEU A 327 8.20 -32.15 -2.61
C LEU A 327 7.42 -31.16 -3.50
N ILE A 328 7.30 -31.44 -4.80
CA ILE A 328 6.53 -30.61 -5.74
C ILE A 328 5.02 -30.74 -5.49
N ASN A 329 4.53 -31.94 -5.15
CA ASN A 329 3.11 -32.22 -4.95
C ASN A 329 2.61 -32.00 -3.50
N MET A 330 3.46 -31.53 -2.58
CA MET A 330 3.04 -31.31 -1.18
C MET A 330 1.96 -30.21 -1.07
N SER A 331 0.90 -30.50 -0.31
CA SER A 331 -0.15 -29.52 0.05
C SER A 331 0.32 -28.58 1.17
N PHE A 332 -0.14 -27.32 1.06
CA PHE A 332 0.13 -26.23 1.98
C PHE A 332 -1.11 -25.68 2.70
N ASP A 333 -2.22 -26.45 2.66
CA ASP A 333 -3.52 -26.03 3.19
C ASP A 333 -3.50 -25.73 4.71
N ASP A 334 -2.47 -26.20 5.42
CA ASP A 334 -2.24 -25.90 6.84
C ASP A 334 -1.72 -24.49 7.09
N LEU A 335 -1.06 -23.83 6.13
CA LEU A 335 -0.76 -22.39 6.21
C LEU A 335 -2.03 -21.55 6.05
N ASP A 336 -2.93 -21.94 5.13
CA ASP A 336 -4.20 -21.23 4.91
C ASP A 336 -5.20 -21.42 6.08
N GLN A 337 -4.98 -22.45 6.93
CA GLN A 337 -5.71 -22.67 8.18
C GLN A 337 -5.18 -21.86 9.36
N LEU A 338 -3.99 -21.26 9.27
CA LEU A 338 -3.46 -20.40 10.34
C LEU A 338 -4.15 -19.02 10.31
N SER A 339 -4.51 -18.54 11.49
CA SER A 339 -5.29 -17.31 11.69
C SER A 339 -4.83 -16.55 12.92
N GLN A 340 -5.40 -15.35 13.13
CA GLN A 340 -5.14 -14.54 14.33
C GLN A 340 -5.46 -15.26 15.66
N ASN A 341 -6.27 -16.32 15.61
CA ASN A 341 -6.67 -17.13 16.77
C ASN A 341 -5.88 -18.44 16.90
N SER A 342 -4.98 -18.74 15.96
CA SER A 342 -4.12 -19.93 16.03
C SER A 342 -3.15 -19.82 17.20
N ASN A 343 -3.00 -20.90 17.96
CA ASN A 343 -2.10 -20.96 19.10
C ASN A 343 -0.65 -21.17 18.65
N GLN A 344 0.30 -20.86 19.54
CA GLN A 344 1.73 -20.94 19.24
C GLN A 344 2.18 -22.36 18.82
N GLN A 345 1.62 -23.43 19.40
CA GLN A 345 2.05 -24.79 19.07
C GLN A 345 1.77 -25.16 17.60
N ASP A 346 0.69 -24.64 17.02
CA ASP A 346 0.39 -24.86 15.60
C ASP A 346 1.24 -23.98 14.66
N VAL A 347 1.62 -22.78 15.11
CA VAL A 347 2.60 -21.93 14.43
C VAL A 347 3.99 -22.59 14.45
N ASP A 348 4.46 -23.03 15.61
CA ASP A 348 5.73 -23.75 15.81
C ASP A 348 5.78 -25.04 14.97
N ARG A 349 4.67 -25.78 14.91
CA ARG A 349 4.52 -27.00 14.09
C ARG A 349 4.65 -26.68 12.59
N ALA A 350 3.99 -25.63 12.11
CA ALA A 350 4.11 -25.17 10.74
C ALA A 350 5.54 -24.70 10.43
N ILE A 351 6.15 -23.89 11.31
CA ILE A 351 7.55 -23.47 11.20
C ILE A 351 8.46 -24.69 11.06
N HIS A 352 8.31 -25.71 11.91
CA HIS A 352 9.14 -26.91 11.85
C HIS A 352 8.93 -27.72 10.55
N LYS A 353 7.68 -27.93 10.14
CA LYS A 353 7.33 -28.59 8.86
C LYS A 353 8.04 -27.89 7.68
N TYR A 354 7.91 -26.57 7.60
CA TYR A 354 8.39 -25.82 6.44
C TYR A 354 9.90 -25.53 6.47
N LYS A 355 10.54 -25.47 7.64
CA LYS A 355 12.01 -25.51 7.74
C LYS A 355 12.58 -26.82 7.17
N ASN A 356 11.99 -27.96 7.54
CA ASN A 356 12.40 -29.27 7.02
C ASN A 356 12.11 -29.40 5.51
N TYR A 357 11.00 -28.83 5.02
CA TYR A 357 10.71 -28.75 3.58
C TYR A 357 11.76 -27.94 2.82
N TYR A 358 12.16 -26.78 3.34
CA TYR A 358 13.19 -25.94 2.73
C TYR A 358 14.55 -26.65 2.68
N ASP A 359 15.01 -27.20 3.80
CA ASP A 359 16.25 -27.98 3.89
C ASP A 359 16.28 -29.16 2.90
N THR A 360 15.19 -29.94 2.84
CA THR A 360 15.08 -31.08 1.90
C THR A 360 15.03 -30.60 0.44
N SER A 361 14.35 -29.49 0.15
CA SER A 361 14.24 -28.93 -1.19
C SER A 361 15.57 -28.37 -1.70
N ILE A 362 16.35 -27.68 -0.85
CA ILE A 362 17.70 -27.22 -1.21
C ILE A 362 18.66 -28.40 -1.42
N LYS A 363 18.62 -29.42 -0.55
CA LYS A 363 19.38 -30.68 -0.74
C LYS A 363 18.99 -31.44 -2.01
N CYS A 364 17.78 -31.24 -2.51
CA CYS A 364 17.33 -31.77 -3.79
C CYS A 364 17.87 -30.91 -4.96
N LEU A 365 17.71 -29.58 -4.89
CA LEU A 365 18.20 -28.63 -5.91
C LEU A 365 19.73 -28.64 -6.09
N GLN A 366 20.49 -29.08 -5.07
CA GLN A 366 21.94 -29.29 -5.16
C GLN A 366 22.34 -30.55 -5.98
N GLN A 367 21.39 -31.41 -6.38
CA GLN A 367 21.66 -32.63 -7.16
C GLN A 367 21.70 -32.35 -8.66
N LYS A 368 22.70 -32.92 -9.34
CA LYS A 368 23.07 -32.59 -10.73
C LYS A 368 22.21 -33.27 -11.82
N ASP A 369 20.87 -33.35 -11.66
CA ASP A 369 19.99 -33.88 -12.73
C ASP A 369 18.50 -33.45 -12.69
N LEU A 370 18.12 -32.38 -11.96
CA LEU A 370 16.69 -32.04 -11.83
C LEU A 370 16.02 -31.48 -13.11
N GLY A 371 16.80 -30.86 -14.00
CA GLY A 371 16.28 -30.18 -15.20
C GLY A 371 15.07 -29.28 -14.90
N PRO A 372 13.95 -29.38 -15.64
CA PRO A 372 12.78 -28.51 -15.42
C PRO A 372 12.11 -28.70 -14.05
N LYS A 373 12.36 -29.80 -13.32
CA LYS A 373 11.85 -29.98 -11.96
C LYS A 373 12.46 -28.97 -10.98
N ALA A 374 13.66 -28.45 -11.24
CA ALA A 374 14.28 -27.42 -10.42
C ALA A 374 13.44 -26.12 -10.39
N CYS A 375 12.99 -25.68 -11.57
CA CYS A 375 12.12 -24.51 -11.70
C CYS A 375 10.77 -24.73 -10.99
N ASN A 376 10.18 -25.92 -11.12
CA ASN A 376 8.94 -26.27 -10.42
C ASN A 376 9.11 -26.23 -8.89
N LEU A 377 10.18 -26.84 -8.36
CA LEU A 377 10.46 -26.87 -6.92
C LEU A 377 10.76 -25.47 -6.36
N LEU A 378 11.50 -24.63 -7.08
CA LEU A 378 11.73 -23.22 -6.73
C LEU A 378 10.42 -22.41 -6.70
N ASN A 379 9.55 -22.56 -7.72
CA ASN A 379 8.25 -21.90 -7.73
C ASN A 379 7.34 -22.39 -6.59
N LYS A 380 7.46 -23.67 -6.21
CA LYS A 380 6.71 -24.28 -5.10
C LYS A 380 7.21 -23.79 -3.72
N MET A 381 8.52 -23.66 -3.54
CA MET A 381 9.11 -22.97 -2.37
C MET A 381 8.67 -21.49 -2.29
N ASN A 382 8.59 -20.79 -3.42
CA ASN A 382 8.08 -19.43 -3.52
C ASN A 382 6.59 -19.32 -3.13
N GLU A 383 5.77 -20.33 -3.44
CA GLU A 383 4.39 -20.41 -2.96
C GLU A 383 4.33 -20.52 -1.43
N VAL A 384 5.17 -21.37 -0.83
CA VAL A 384 5.25 -21.54 0.64
C VAL A 384 5.59 -20.23 1.35
N ILE A 385 6.63 -19.51 0.91
CA ILE A 385 7.03 -18.26 1.59
C ILE A 385 5.98 -17.16 1.43
N ARG A 386 5.30 -17.09 0.27
CA ARG A 386 4.17 -16.17 0.06
C ARG A 386 2.98 -16.49 0.97
N LYS A 387 2.61 -17.77 1.11
CA LYS A 387 1.59 -18.21 2.07
C LYS A 387 2.01 -17.90 3.51
N ALA A 388 3.27 -18.16 3.87
CA ALA A 388 3.83 -17.87 5.19
C ALA A 388 3.75 -16.39 5.55
N TRP A 389 4.23 -15.46 4.70
CA TRP A 389 4.11 -14.02 4.92
C TRP A 389 2.66 -13.54 5.01
N ALA A 390 1.72 -14.21 4.34
CA ALA A 390 0.30 -13.85 4.32
C ALA A 390 -0.48 -14.28 5.57
N VAL A 391 0.08 -15.13 6.45
CA VAL A 391 -0.63 -15.61 7.66
C VAL A 391 -0.97 -14.45 8.61
N PRO A 392 -2.24 -14.21 8.95
CA PRO A 392 -2.64 -13.13 9.85
C PRO A 392 -1.98 -13.24 11.23
N THR A 393 -1.44 -12.13 11.74
CA THR A 393 -0.66 -12.02 13.00
C THR A 393 0.69 -12.74 12.97
N HIS A 394 0.73 -14.01 12.56
CA HIS A 394 1.90 -14.90 12.72
C HIS A 394 2.86 -14.90 11.52
N GLY A 395 2.48 -14.27 10.40
CA GLY A 395 3.23 -14.34 9.14
C GLY A 395 4.65 -13.80 9.17
N HIS A 396 4.98 -12.89 10.11
CA HIS A 396 6.37 -12.49 10.35
C HIS A 396 7.20 -13.63 10.94
N GLU A 397 6.73 -14.28 11.99
CA GLU A 397 7.48 -15.36 12.65
C GLU A 397 7.74 -16.52 11.69
N LEU A 398 6.72 -16.89 10.90
CA LEU A 398 6.81 -17.87 9.82
C LEU A 398 7.78 -17.43 8.71
N GLY A 399 7.57 -16.23 8.14
CA GLY A 399 8.37 -15.73 7.02
C GLY A 399 9.86 -15.58 7.35
N TYR A 400 10.20 -14.92 8.46
CA TYR A 400 11.59 -14.82 8.94
C TYR A 400 12.17 -16.21 9.23
N SER A 401 11.40 -17.12 9.85
CA SER A 401 11.85 -18.49 10.12
C SER A 401 12.25 -19.26 8.87
N LEU A 402 11.52 -19.10 7.76
CA LEU A 402 11.83 -19.77 6.50
C LEU A 402 12.95 -19.06 5.73
N CYS A 403 13.02 -17.73 5.79
CA CYS A 403 14.13 -16.97 5.22
C CYS A 403 15.48 -17.31 5.89
N ILE A 404 15.46 -17.56 7.20
CA ILE A 404 16.63 -18.06 7.95
C ILE A 404 16.99 -19.48 7.50
N ALA A 405 16.02 -20.40 7.44
CA ALA A 405 16.29 -21.78 7.00
C ALA A 405 16.75 -21.90 5.53
N LEU A 406 16.30 -20.99 4.65
CA LEU A 406 16.81 -20.88 3.29
C LEU A 406 18.30 -20.53 3.26
N LYS A 407 18.74 -19.60 4.12
CA LYS A 407 20.16 -19.24 4.25
C LYS A 407 20.96 -20.37 4.91
N ASP A 408 20.49 -20.89 6.04
CA ASP A 408 21.22 -21.86 6.86
C ASP A 408 21.39 -23.23 6.17
N SER A 409 20.60 -23.53 5.12
CA SER A 409 20.76 -24.70 4.25
C SER A 409 21.64 -24.48 3.01
N GLY A 410 22.22 -23.28 2.84
CA GLY A 410 23.00 -22.89 1.64
C GLY A 410 22.12 -22.55 0.42
N GLY A 411 20.83 -22.27 0.65
CA GLY A 411 19.88 -21.95 -0.41
C GLY A 411 20.10 -20.56 -1.02
N LEU A 412 20.54 -19.56 -0.25
CA LEU A 412 20.88 -18.24 -0.82
C LEU A 412 22.03 -18.33 -1.83
N ASP A 413 23.07 -19.13 -1.54
CA ASP A 413 24.19 -19.35 -2.47
C ASP A 413 23.73 -20.02 -3.76
N LEU A 414 22.87 -21.03 -3.65
CA LEU A 414 22.27 -21.73 -4.78
C LEU A 414 21.43 -20.78 -5.65
N LEU A 415 20.67 -19.86 -5.05
CA LEU A 415 19.90 -18.86 -5.78
C LEU A 415 20.84 -17.85 -6.48
N MET A 416 21.84 -17.33 -5.78
CA MET A 416 22.83 -16.40 -6.36
C MET A 416 23.66 -17.05 -7.49
N GLU A 417 23.98 -18.34 -7.38
CA GLU A 417 24.61 -19.12 -8.46
C GLU A 417 23.67 -19.27 -9.66
N ASN A 418 22.40 -19.66 -9.42
CA ASN A 418 21.38 -19.80 -10.47
C ASN A 418 21.15 -18.51 -11.25
N CYS A 419 21.20 -17.35 -10.60
CA CYS A 419 21.11 -16.04 -11.26
C CYS A 419 22.16 -15.81 -12.36
N THR A 420 23.25 -16.57 -12.38
CA THR A 420 24.31 -16.47 -13.41
C THR A 420 24.20 -17.50 -14.55
N LYS A 421 23.36 -18.54 -14.41
CA LYS A 421 23.30 -19.68 -15.35
C LYS A 421 22.66 -19.32 -16.70
N GLY A 422 22.94 -20.10 -17.74
CA GLY A 422 22.38 -19.89 -19.09
C GLY A 422 20.86 -20.08 -19.18
N ASP A 423 20.28 -20.82 -18.24
CA ASP A 423 18.84 -21.10 -18.16
C ASP A 423 18.06 -19.89 -17.60
N ASN A 424 17.18 -19.32 -18.43
CA ASN A 424 16.37 -18.15 -18.07
C ASN A 424 15.19 -18.48 -17.15
N ASP A 425 14.61 -19.68 -17.25
CA ASP A 425 13.50 -20.09 -16.37
C ASP A 425 14.00 -20.41 -14.97
N LEU A 426 15.20 -21.01 -14.87
CA LEU A 426 15.90 -21.25 -13.60
C LEU A 426 16.34 -19.92 -12.96
N LYS A 427 16.90 -19.00 -13.75
CA LYS A 427 17.19 -17.61 -13.32
C LYS A 427 15.95 -16.94 -12.75
N PHE A 428 14.85 -16.90 -13.50
CA PHE A 428 13.64 -16.20 -13.08
C PHE A 428 12.99 -16.84 -11.86
N SER A 429 12.87 -18.18 -11.83
CA SER A 429 12.35 -18.90 -10.66
C SER A 429 13.20 -18.70 -9.41
N SER A 430 14.53 -18.57 -9.57
CA SER A 430 15.45 -18.28 -8.47
C SER A 430 15.33 -16.83 -7.99
N ALA A 431 15.30 -15.86 -8.91
CA ALA A 431 15.12 -14.44 -8.58
C ALA A 431 13.76 -14.18 -7.87
N LYS A 432 12.71 -14.89 -8.32
CA LYS A 432 11.36 -14.81 -7.75
C LYS A 432 11.28 -15.33 -6.31
N LEU A 433 11.96 -16.44 -5.99
CA LEU A 433 12.10 -16.90 -4.60
C LEU A 433 13.00 -15.96 -3.78
N LEU A 434 14.10 -15.47 -4.37
CA LEU A 434 15.04 -14.58 -3.70
C LEU A 434 14.37 -13.28 -3.23
N GLU A 435 13.58 -12.63 -4.11
CA GLU A 435 12.82 -11.40 -3.83
C GLU A 435 12.01 -11.51 -2.52
N GLN A 436 11.20 -12.56 -2.40
CA GLN A 436 10.38 -12.86 -1.21
C GLN A 436 11.19 -13.20 0.06
N CYS A 437 12.51 -13.36 -0.06
CA CYS A 437 13.42 -13.76 1.02
C CYS A 437 14.48 -12.73 1.40
N LEU A 438 14.43 -11.49 0.86
CA LEU A 438 15.37 -10.40 1.18
C LEU A 438 15.04 -9.71 2.53
N THR A 439 15.01 -10.49 3.63
CA THR A 439 15.01 -9.97 5.01
C THR A 439 16.29 -9.18 5.31
N THR A 440 16.36 -8.47 6.45
CA THR A 440 17.52 -7.61 6.76
C THR A 440 18.83 -8.41 6.85
N GLU A 441 18.75 -9.61 7.41
CA GLU A 441 19.85 -10.55 7.60
C GLU A 441 20.28 -11.16 6.26
N ASN A 442 19.30 -11.48 5.40
CA ASN A 442 19.55 -12.05 4.08
C ASN A 442 20.05 -11.00 3.08
N ARG A 443 19.66 -9.72 3.22
CA ARG A 443 20.25 -8.62 2.44
C ARG A 443 21.72 -8.42 2.76
N ALA A 444 22.10 -8.43 4.04
CA ALA A 444 23.52 -8.37 4.43
C ALA A 444 24.30 -9.54 3.84
N TYR A 445 23.77 -10.77 3.93
CA TYR A 445 24.39 -11.96 3.34
C TYR A 445 24.57 -11.85 1.82
N VAL A 446 23.57 -11.37 1.09
CA VAL A 446 23.65 -11.13 -0.36
C VAL A 446 24.70 -10.06 -0.69
N VAL A 447 24.75 -8.97 0.09
CA VAL A 447 25.75 -7.90 -0.09
C VAL A 447 27.17 -8.43 0.05
N GLU A 448 27.42 -9.31 1.04
CA GLU A 448 28.73 -9.92 1.29
C GLU A 448 29.13 -10.98 0.24
N ASN A 449 28.19 -11.72 -0.37
CA ASN A 449 28.49 -12.96 -1.12
C ASN A 449 28.07 -12.97 -2.60
N GLY A 450 27.30 -11.97 -3.09
CA GLY A 450 26.84 -11.97 -4.49
C GLY A 450 25.98 -10.79 -4.94
N LEU A 451 26.22 -9.59 -4.43
CA LEU A 451 25.45 -8.38 -4.78
C LEU A 451 25.37 -8.16 -6.31
N ASP A 452 26.49 -8.33 -6.99
CA ASP A 452 26.62 -8.20 -8.45
C ASP A 452 25.67 -9.15 -9.18
N LYS A 453 25.63 -10.44 -8.80
CA LYS A 453 24.77 -11.47 -9.40
C LYS A 453 23.29 -11.11 -9.27
N VAL A 454 22.92 -10.58 -8.10
CA VAL A 454 21.52 -10.25 -7.75
C VAL A 454 21.06 -8.95 -8.43
N VAL A 455 21.90 -7.91 -8.48
CA VAL A 455 21.57 -6.69 -9.24
C VAL A 455 21.53 -6.98 -10.74
N ASN A 456 22.46 -7.78 -11.27
CA ASN A 456 22.49 -8.14 -12.68
C ASN A 456 21.23 -8.89 -13.12
N VAL A 457 20.75 -9.90 -12.36
CA VAL A 457 19.50 -10.59 -12.72
C VAL A 457 18.30 -9.65 -12.62
N ALA A 458 18.23 -8.77 -11.61
CA ALA A 458 17.14 -7.80 -11.48
C ALA A 458 17.09 -6.84 -12.68
N CYS A 459 18.25 -6.35 -13.14
CA CYS A 459 18.40 -5.49 -14.32
C CYS A 459 18.18 -6.22 -15.65
N VAL A 460 18.25 -7.56 -15.67
CA VAL A 460 17.81 -8.38 -16.83
C VAL A 460 16.28 -8.53 -16.81
N CYS A 461 15.67 -8.75 -15.65
CA CYS A 461 14.23 -8.91 -15.53
C CYS A 461 13.45 -7.66 -15.99
N THR A 462 13.89 -6.43 -15.66
CA THR A 462 13.22 -5.20 -16.12
C THR A 462 13.24 -5.01 -17.64
N LYS A 463 14.31 -5.47 -18.32
CA LYS A 463 14.46 -5.39 -19.78
C LYS A 463 13.46 -6.26 -20.56
N ILE A 464 12.87 -7.28 -19.92
CA ILE A 464 11.92 -8.21 -20.55
C ILE A 464 10.55 -7.52 -20.69
N SER A 465 10.46 -6.68 -21.72
CA SER A 465 9.41 -5.65 -21.88
C SER A 465 7.98 -6.20 -21.94
N ASN A 466 7.80 -7.47 -22.30
CA ASN A 466 6.49 -8.12 -22.44
C ASN A 466 6.04 -8.90 -21.18
N SER A 467 6.76 -8.82 -20.06
CA SER A 467 6.39 -9.55 -18.82
C SER A 467 6.32 -8.64 -17.60
N TYR A 468 5.10 -8.38 -17.13
CA TYR A 468 4.88 -7.68 -15.86
C TYR A 468 5.45 -8.46 -14.67
N ASP A 469 5.41 -9.80 -14.68
CA ASP A 469 5.99 -10.59 -13.59
C ASP A 469 7.52 -10.43 -13.50
N HIS A 470 8.25 -10.36 -14.62
CA HIS A 470 9.67 -10.02 -14.59
C HIS A 470 9.89 -8.57 -14.13
N SER A 471 9.04 -7.64 -14.57
CA SER A 471 9.10 -6.23 -14.17
C SER A 471 8.98 -6.09 -12.64
N ARG A 472 8.00 -6.78 -12.03
CA ARG A 472 7.74 -6.79 -10.58
C ARG A 472 8.89 -7.40 -9.78
N ILE A 473 9.39 -8.58 -10.18
CA ILE A 473 10.51 -9.23 -9.47
C ILE A 473 11.80 -8.41 -9.59
N GLY A 474 12.11 -7.86 -10.78
CA GLY A 474 13.29 -7.01 -10.95
C GLY A 474 13.23 -5.72 -10.12
N THR A 475 12.09 -5.03 -10.13
CA THR A 475 11.89 -3.80 -9.34
C THR A 475 11.82 -4.06 -7.83
N GLY A 476 11.20 -5.16 -7.40
CA GLY A 476 11.13 -5.57 -5.99
C GLY A 476 12.50 -5.93 -5.40
N ILE A 477 13.34 -6.69 -6.12
CA ILE A 477 14.72 -6.96 -5.68
C ILE A 477 15.49 -5.65 -5.47
N LEU A 478 15.36 -4.70 -6.38
CA LEU A 478 16.02 -3.38 -6.27
C LEU A 478 15.45 -2.56 -5.11
N GLU A 479 14.13 -2.56 -4.88
CA GLU A 479 13.50 -1.94 -3.70
C GLU A 479 14.11 -2.45 -2.39
N HIS A 480 14.28 -3.77 -2.29
CA HIS A 480 14.88 -4.42 -1.13
C HIS A 480 16.35 -4.03 -0.97
N LEU A 481 17.18 -4.12 -2.02
CA LEU A 481 18.61 -3.82 -1.94
C LEU A 481 18.90 -2.35 -1.57
N PHE A 482 18.10 -1.40 -2.04
CA PHE A 482 18.19 0.00 -1.62
C PHE A 482 17.77 0.26 -0.16
N LYS A 483 17.34 -0.76 0.58
CA LYS A 483 17.02 -0.73 2.03
C LYS A 483 18.10 -1.43 2.88
N HIS A 484 19.37 -1.24 2.52
CA HIS A 484 20.53 -1.80 3.24
C HIS A 484 21.43 -0.69 3.84
N SER A 485 22.34 -0.12 3.06
CA SER A 485 23.32 0.89 3.47
C SER A 485 23.68 1.84 2.32
N GLU A 486 24.29 2.98 2.64
CA GLU A 486 24.79 3.97 1.68
C GLU A 486 25.79 3.36 0.68
N GLU A 487 26.73 2.54 1.16
CA GLU A 487 27.68 1.78 0.34
C GLU A 487 26.96 0.83 -0.65
N THR A 488 25.97 0.07 -0.17
CA THR A 488 25.16 -0.80 -1.04
C THR A 488 24.33 0.00 -2.05
N CYS A 489 23.81 1.17 -1.67
CA CYS A 489 23.13 2.07 -2.60
C CYS A 489 24.08 2.52 -3.73
N SER A 490 25.29 2.97 -3.39
CA SER A 490 26.32 3.35 -4.37
C SER A 490 26.70 2.21 -5.30
N ASP A 491 26.82 0.99 -4.78
CA ASP A 491 27.12 -0.20 -5.56
C ASP A 491 25.98 -0.59 -6.50
N VAL A 492 24.73 -0.60 -6.04
CA VAL A 492 23.55 -0.89 -6.88
C VAL A 492 23.34 0.20 -7.94
N VAL A 493 23.63 1.47 -7.63
CA VAL A 493 23.64 2.58 -8.62
C VAL A 493 24.75 2.40 -9.65
N ARG A 494 25.96 1.98 -9.24
CA ARG A 494 27.10 1.70 -10.13
C ARG A 494 26.84 0.49 -11.05
N LEU A 495 26.11 -0.50 -10.57
CA LEU A 495 25.66 -1.69 -11.31
C LEU A 495 24.43 -1.42 -12.21
N GLY A 496 23.95 -0.17 -12.30
CA GLY A 496 22.85 0.23 -13.19
C GLY A 496 21.45 -0.01 -12.65
N GLY A 497 21.29 -0.39 -11.38
CA GLY A 497 19.98 -0.67 -10.77
C GLY A 497 19.05 0.53 -10.74
N LEU A 498 19.58 1.75 -10.55
CA LEU A 498 18.78 2.97 -10.63
C LEU A 498 18.32 3.25 -12.07
N ASP A 499 19.18 3.06 -13.07
CA ASP A 499 18.81 3.22 -14.48
C ASP A 499 17.75 2.20 -14.91
N ALA A 500 17.84 0.97 -14.38
CA ALA A 500 16.82 -0.06 -14.54
C ALA A 500 15.47 0.31 -13.90
N LEU A 501 15.44 0.93 -12.71
CA LEU A 501 14.20 1.44 -12.11
C LEU A 501 13.56 2.56 -12.95
N LEU A 502 14.35 3.53 -13.41
CA LEU A 502 13.84 4.66 -14.19
C LEU A 502 13.30 4.22 -15.57
N PHE A 503 13.83 3.15 -16.13
CA PHE A 503 13.25 2.48 -17.29
C PHE A 503 11.83 1.95 -16.98
N GLU A 504 11.58 1.43 -15.78
CA GLU A 504 10.30 0.83 -15.38
C GLU A 504 9.23 1.85 -14.95
N CYS A 505 9.61 3.05 -14.50
CA CYS A 505 8.71 4.17 -14.18
C CYS A 505 7.79 4.61 -15.36
N ARG A 506 8.00 4.08 -16.56
CA ARG A 506 7.18 4.33 -17.77
C ARG A 506 6.07 3.30 -18.00
N LYS A 507 6.07 2.16 -17.28
CA LYS A 507 5.04 1.11 -17.40
C LYS A 507 3.78 1.52 -16.65
N SER A 508 2.64 0.92 -17.00
CA SER A 508 1.33 1.17 -16.36
C SER A 508 0.93 0.13 -15.31
N ASP A 509 1.82 -0.81 -14.98
CA ASP A 509 1.54 -1.85 -13.99
C ASP A 509 1.71 -1.31 -12.56
N VAL A 510 0.62 -1.35 -11.79
CA VAL A 510 0.55 -0.77 -10.44
C VAL A 510 1.50 -1.47 -9.47
N GLU A 511 1.76 -2.76 -9.62
CA GLU A 511 2.70 -3.48 -8.75
C GLU A 511 4.16 -3.08 -9.06
N THR A 512 4.55 -3.07 -10.33
CA THR A 512 5.86 -2.55 -10.78
C THR A 512 6.07 -1.09 -10.35
N LEU A 513 5.06 -0.23 -10.50
CA LEU A 513 5.17 1.19 -10.11
C LEU A 513 5.23 1.41 -8.59
N ARG A 514 4.56 0.57 -7.79
CA ARG A 514 4.70 0.58 -6.31
C ARG A 514 6.14 0.26 -5.91
N HIS A 515 6.74 -0.79 -6.50
CA HIS A 515 8.15 -1.12 -6.27
C HIS A 515 9.08 0.01 -6.73
N CYS A 516 8.83 0.64 -7.88
CA CYS A 516 9.62 1.79 -8.34
C CYS A 516 9.58 2.95 -7.34
N ALA A 517 8.39 3.34 -6.87
CA ALA A 517 8.24 4.43 -5.90
C ALA A 517 8.89 4.07 -4.54
N GLY A 518 8.67 2.85 -4.04
CA GLY A 518 9.28 2.36 -2.81
C GLY A 518 10.82 2.29 -2.89
N ALA A 519 11.36 1.86 -4.03
CA ALA A 519 12.79 1.78 -4.27
C ALA A 519 13.47 3.16 -4.32
N LEU A 520 12.85 4.13 -5.02
CA LEU A 520 13.35 5.51 -5.05
C LEU A 520 13.27 6.19 -3.67
N ALA A 521 12.24 5.89 -2.87
CA ALA A 521 12.14 6.35 -1.49
C ALA A 521 13.18 5.69 -0.56
N ASN A 522 13.44 4.38 -0.70
CA ASN A 522 14.49 3.71 0.05
C ASN A 522 15.88 4.28 -0.34
N LEU A 523 16.16 4.47 -1.63
CA LEU A 523 17.42 5.07 -2.10
C LEU A 523 17.62 6.50 -1.57
N SER A 524 16.59 7.35 -1.54
CA SER A 524 16.73 8.71 -0.98
C SER A 524 17.01 8.70 0.52
N LEU A 525 16.44 7.76 1.28
CA LEU A 525 16.62 7.62 2.73
C LEU A 525 17.95 6.97 3.13
N TYR A 526 18.39 5.94 2.41
CA TYR A 526 19.55 5.11 2.77
C TYR A 526 20.83 5.48 2.00
N GLY A 527 20.72 6.11 0.84
CA GLY A 527 21.85 6.34 -0.06
C GLY A 527 22.76 7.52 0.28
N GLY A 528 22.40 8.36 1.26
CA GLY A 528 23.19 9.54 1.64
C GLY A 528 23.39 10.55 0.50
N ALA A 529 24.30 11.51 0.70
CA ALA A 529 24.42 12.69 -0.17
C ALA A 529 24.87 12.33 -1.60
N GLU A 530 25.86 11.44 -1.75
CA GLU A 530 26.41 11.09 -3.07
C GLU A 530 25.38 10.40 -3.97
N ASN A 531 24.52 9.52 -3.41
CA ASN A 531 23.45 8.90 -4.19
C ASN A 531 22.29 9.85 -4.44
N GLN A 532 21.98 10.77 -3.52
CA GLN A 532 20.99 11.83 -3.76
C GLN A 532 21.44 12.73 -4.92
N GLU A 533 22.71 13.13 -4.99
CA GLU A 533 23.28 13.77 -6.19
C GLU A 533 23.13 12.88 -7.44
N ALA A 534 23.41 11.57 -7.34
CA ALA A 534 23.29 10.64 -8.46
C ALA A 534 21.85 10.47 -8.97
N MET A 535 20.85 10.64 -8.09
CA MET A 535 19.43 10.72 -8.44
C MET A 535 19.11 12.01 -9.21
N ILE A 536 19.62 13.16 -8.78
CA ILE A 536 19.42 14.44 -9.49
C ILE A 536 20.10 14.45 -10.86
N LYS A 537 21.35 13.95 -10.95
CA LYS A 537 22.10 13.79 -12.21
C LYS A 537 21.38 12.89 -13.23
N ARG A 538 20.54 11.96 -12.77
CA ARG A 538 19.66 11.10 -13.59
C ARG A 538 18.23 11.63 -13.77
N LYS A 539 17.94 12.87 -13.36
CA LYS A 539 16.62 13.50 -13.41
C LYS A 539 15.52 12.71 -12.70
N VAL A 540 15.83 12.01 -11.59
CA VAL A 540 14.83 11.25 -10.81
C VAL A 540 13.57 12.07 -10.46
N PRO A 541 13.62 13.36 -10.08
CA PRO A 541 12.41 14.16 -9.86
C PRO A 541 11.42 14.17 -11.02
N MET A 542 11.90 14.21 -12.27
CA MET A 542 11.02 14.16 -13.47
C MET A 542 10.25 12.85 -13.58
N TRP A 543 10.79 11.76 -13.03
CA TRP A 543 10.13 10.45 -12.93
C TRP A 543 9.26 10.32 -11.67
N LEU A 544 9.56 11.08 -10.61
CA LEU A 544 8.71 11.16 -9.42
C LEU A 544 7.40 11.92 -9.69
N PHE A 545 7.41 12.95 -10.54
CA PHE A 545 6.20 13.72 -10.91
C PHE A 545 5.00 12.85 -11.37
N PRO A 546 5.10 11.98 -12.39
CA PRO A 546 3.98 11.14 -12.82
C PRO A 546 3.59 10.07 -11.77
N LEU A 547 4.49 9.71 -10.85
CA LEU A 547 4.19 8.79 -9.74
C LEU A 547 3.43 9.50 -8.61
N ALA A 548 3.84 10.72 -8.25
CA ALA A 548 3.14 11.59 -7.32
C ALA A 548 1.73 11.97 -7.80
N PHE A 549 1.51 12.02 -9.12
CA PHE A 549 0.20 12.23 -9.76
C PHE A 549 -0.57 10.93 -10.08
N HIS A 550 -0.01 9.74 -9.81
CA HIS A 550 -0.65 8.46 -10.14
C HIS A 550 -1.91 8.21 -9.31
N ASN A 551 -2.90 7.45 -9.80
CA ASN A 551 -4.18 7.24 -9.10
C ASN A 551 -4.07 6.40 -7.81
N ASP A 552 -3.05 5.56 -7.66
CA ASP A 552 -2.82 4.73 -6.46
C ASP A 552 -2.08 5.49 -5.36
N ASP A 553 -2.69 5.62 -4.18
CA ASP A 553 -2.17 6.44 -3.09
C ASP A 553 -0.84 5.96 -2.50
N ASN A 554 -0.46 4.69 -2.70
CA ASN A 554 0.87 4.21 -2.26
C ASN A 554 1.97 4.69 -3.21
N ILE A 555 1.68 4.70 -4.51
CA ILE A 555 2.59 5.25 -5.53
C ILE A 555 2.76 6.75 -5.30
N LYS A 556 1.64 7.49 -5.10
CA LYS A 556 1.69 8.91 -4.70
C LYS A 556 2.56 9.11 -3.46
N TYR A 557 2.24 8.37 -2.39
CA TYR A 557 2.86 8.53 -1.09
C TYR A 557 4.39 8.31 -1.13
N TYR A 558 4.85 7.22 -1.72
CA TYR A 558 6.29 6.94 -1.77
C TYR A 558 7.03 7.86 -2.75
N ALA A 559 6.39 8.34 -3.83
CA ALA A 559 6.98 9.37 -4.68
C ALA A 559 7.12 10.72 -3.97
N CYS A 560 6.09 11.15 -3.24
CA CYS A 560 6.13 12.33 -2.36
C CYS A 560 7.14 12.16 -1.22
N LEU A 561 7.32 10.95 -0.69
CA LEU A 561 8.36 10.68 0.31
C LEU A 561 9.77 10.82 -0.30
N ALA A 562 10.00 10.30 -1.50
CA ALA A 562 11.27 10.45 -2.19
C ALA A 562 11.62 11.93 -2.43
N ILE A 563 10.68 12.75 -2.93
CA ILE A 563 10.94 14.18 -3.20
C ILE A 563 11.17 15.00 -1.92
N THR A 564 10.46 14.69 -0.83
CA THR A 564 10.62 15.40 0.46
C THR A 564 11.91 15.04 1.19
N VAL A 565 12.42 13.83 1.03
CA VAL A 565 13.75 13.44 1.51
C VAL A 565 14.84 14.12 0.67
N LEU A 566 14.69 14.16 -0.66
CA LEU A 566 15.64 14.86 -1.55
C LEU A 566 15.71 16.37 -1.25
N VAL A 567 14.58 17.07 -1.11
CA VAL A 567 14.57 18.51 -0.83
C VAL A 567 15.06 18.88 0.58
N ALA A 568 15.22 17.90 1.48
CA ALA A 568 15.81 18.12 2.79
C ALA A 568 17.35 18.22 2.73
N ASN A 569 17.98 17.79 1.62
CA ASN A 569 19.40 18.04 1.36
C ASN A 569 19.58 19.42 0.71
N ALA A 570 20.31 20.30 1.42
CA ALA A 570 20.55 21.68 1.00
C ALA A 570 21.42 21.81 -0.27
N GLU A 571 22.19 20.79 -0.63
CA GLU A 571 23.11 20.79 -1.78
C GLU A 571 22.40 20.55 -3.11
N ILE A 572 21.18 19.99 -3.07
CA ILE A 572 20.31 19.72 -4.22
C ILE A 572 18.92 20.38 -4.10
N GLU A 573 18.74 21.26 -3.10
CA GLU A 573 17.45 21.89 -2.77
C GLU A 573 16.88 22.65 -3.98
N ALA A 574 17.74 23.30 -4.78
CA ALA A 574 17.33 24.11 -5.93
C ALA A 574 16.84 23.26 -7.12
N GLU A 575 17.57 22.20 -7.46
CA GLU A 575 17.25 21.28 -8.56
C GLU A 575 15.95 20.50 -8.28
N VAL A 576 15.72 20.14 -7.01
CA VAL A 576 14.46 19.50 -6.59
C VAL A 576 13.28 20.46 -6.75
N LEU A 577 13.44 21.72 -6.34
CA LEU A 577 12.40 22.76 -6.53
C LEU A 577 12.13 23.07 -8.00
N GLN A 578 13.18 23.10 -8.84
CA GLN A 578 13.05 23.35 -10.28
C GLN A 578 12.21 22.30 -11.02
N SER A 579 12.00 21.11 -10.42
CA SER A 579 11.22 20.03 -11.02
C SER A 579 9.69 20.12 -10.82
N GLY A 580 9.19 21.15 -10.11
CA GLY A 580 7.77 21.31 -9.75
C GLY A 580 7.19 20.23 -8.82
N THR A 581 7.91 19.13 -8.59
CA THR A 581 7.38 17.89 -8.00
C THR A 581 7.06 18.02 -6.51
N LEU A 582 7.60 19.03 -5.83
CA LEU A 582 7.31 19.31 -4.43
C LEU A 582 5.88 19.80 -4.20
N GLU A 583 5.29 20.51 -5.17
CA GLU A 583 3.94 21.09 -5.06
C GLU A 583 2.85 20.01 -4.96
N LEU A 584 3.14 18.77 -5.39
CA LEU A 584 2.25 17.62 -5.28
C LEU A 584 2.14 17.04 -3.86
N VAL A 585 2.99 17.48 -2.93
CA VAL A 585 3.04 16.97 -1.55
C VAL A 585 1.92 17.53 -0.67
N GLU A 586 1.65 18.84 -0.72
CA GLU A 586 0.59 19.45 0.09
C GLU A 586 -0.81 18.91 -0.26
N PRO A 587 -1.20 18.76 -1.55
CA PRO A 587 -2.45 18.11 -1.93
C PRO A 587 -2.59 16.68 -1.40
N PHE A 588 -1.50 15.93 -1.28
CA PHE A 588 -1.53 14.60 -0.67
C PHE A 588 -1.79 14.70 0.84
N VAL A 589 -0.99 15.48 1.57
CA VAL A 589 -1.07 15.58 3.05
C VAL A 589 -2.42 16.14 3.51
N THR A 590 -2.99 17.10 2.77
CA THR A 590 -4.27 17.75 3.11
C THR A 590 -5.51 16.92 2.77
N SER A 591 -5.40 15.93 1.87
CA SER A 591 -6.53 15.09 1.45
C SER A 591 -6.63 13.73 2.15
N HIS A 592 -5.57 13.29 2.84
CA HIS A 592 -5.52 11.98 3.50
C HIS A 592 -5.47 12.07 5.03
N ASN A 593 -6.04 11.08 5.73
CA ASN A 593 -5.84 10.91 7.16
C ASN A 593 -4.75 9.85 7.45
N PRO A 594 -3.71 10.14 8.26
CA PRO A 594 -2.65 9.17 8.57
C PRO A 594 -3.15 7.84 9.16
N SER A 595 -4.23 7.87 9.97
CA SER A 595 -4.80 6.68 10.62
C SER A 595 -5.80 5.90 9.76
N GLU A 596 -6.15 6.42 8.58
CA GLU A 596 -6.92 5.72 7.55
C GLU A 596 -5.97 5.18 6.48
N PHE A 597 -4.95 5.97 6.08
CA PHE A 597 -3.87 5.54 5.20
C PHE A 597 -3.08 4.35 5.78
N ALA A 598 -2.82 4.34 7.09
CA ALA A 598 -2.26 3.17 7.81
C ALA A 598 -3.05 1.85 7.62
N LYS A 599 -4.30 1.92 7.17
CA LYS A 599 -5.22 0.78 6.98
C LYS A 599 -5.56 0.52 5.51
N SER A 600 -5.19 1.40 4.57
CA SER A 600 -5.49 1.22 3.15
C SER A 600 -4.56 0.21 2.45
N ASN A 601 -3.43 -0.13 3.06
CA ASN A 601 -2.50 -1.14 2.56
C ASN A 601 -1.97 -2.04 3.69
N LEU A 602 -2.01 -3.36 3.46
CA LEU A 602 -1.47 -4.37 4.39
C LEU A 602 0.03 -4.20 4.65
N ALA A 603 0.78 -3.64 3.69
CA ALA A 603 2.20 -3.30 3.86
C ALA A 603 2.46 -2.29 4.99
N HIS A 604 1.48 -1.42 5.32
CA HIS A 604 1.59 -0.46 6.42
C HIS A 604 1.15 -1.03 7.78
N ALA A 605 0.42 -2.15 7.83
CA ALA A 605 -0.17 -2.68 9.07
C ALA A 605 0.86 -3.00 10.18
N HIS A 606 2.12 -3.28 9.80
CA HIS A 606 3.22 -3.55 10.72
C HIS A 606 4.10 -2.30 10.98
N GLY A 607 4.00 -1.29 10.11
CA GLY A 607 4.82 -0.09 10.09
C GLY A 607 6.32 -0.35 9.85
N GLN A 608 7.08 0.73 9.72
CA GLN A 608 8.50 0.70 9.37
C GLN A 608 9.40 0.31 10.56
N SER A 609 10.67 -0.02 10.26
CA SER A 609 11.67 -0.43 11.24
C SER A 609 12.33 0.76 11.95
N LYS A 610 12.93 0.53 13.13
CA LYS A 610 13.65 1.55 13.90
C LYS A 610 14.74 2.26 13.08
N THR A 611 15.45 1.54 12.22
CA THR A 611 16.46 2.12 11.32
C THR A 611 15.80 3.01 10.28
N TRP A 612 14.81 2.51 9.54
CA TRP A 612 14.09 3.28 8.51
C TRP A 612 13.50 4.57 9.08
N LEU A 613 12.83 4.49 10.24
CA LEU A 613 12.26 5.65 10.92
C LEU A 613 13.33 6.68 11.32
N ARG A 614 14.53 6.25 11.71
CA ARG A 614 15.66 7.15 12.01
C ARG A 614 16.11 7.95 10.79
N HIS A 615 16.14 7.34 9.59
CA HIS A 615 16.49 8.05 8.35
C HIS A 615 15.50 9.18 8.00
N LEU A 616 14.25 9.11 8.47
CA LEU A 616 13.24 10.16 8.24
C LEU A 616 13.28 11.31 9.27
N VAL A 617 13.91 11.13 10.45
CA VAL A 617 13.96 12.16 11.51
C VAL A 617 14.59 13.49 11.04
N PRO A 618 15.67 13.53 10.22
CA PRO A 618 16.23 14.78 9.72
C PRO A 618 15.24 15.63 8.90
N VAL A 619 14.31 15.00 8.17
CA VAL A 619 13.35 15.70 7.28
C VAL A 619 12.39 16.59 8.07
N LEU A 620 12.10 16.25 9.34
CA LEU A 620 11.34 17.11 10.27
C LEU A 620 12.05 18.45 10.58
N SER A 621 13.35 18.57 10.31
CA SER A 621 14.11 19.83 10.43
C SER A 621 14.39 20.51 9.08
N SER A 622 13.75 20.07 7.98
CA SER A 622 13.85 20.72 6.68
C SER A 622 13.31 22.16 6.72
N LYS A 623 13.89 23.04 5.89
CA LYS A 623 13.39 24.41 5.67
C LYS A 623 12.04 24.41 4.95
N ARG A 624 11.78 23.39 4.12
CA ARG A 624 10.54 23.21 3.33
C ARG A 624 9.43 22.69 4.23
N GLU A 625 8.26 23.32 4.16
CA GLU A 625 7.11 22.96 4.99
C GLU A 625 6.49 21.66 4.51
N GLU A 626 6.37 21.50 3.21
CA GLU A 626 5.93 20.31 2.48
C GLU A 626 6.66 19.05 2.99
N ALA A 627 7.98 19.17 3.18
CA ALA A 627 8.83 18.11 3.71
C ALA A 627 8.58 17.83 5.19
N ARG A 628 8.48 18.87 6.04
CA ARG A 628 8.12 18.71 7.46
C ARG A 628 6.73 18.07 7.62
N ASN A 629 5.78 18.48 6.79
CA ASN A 629 4.38 18.07 6.84
C ASN A 629 4.21 16.59 6.42
N LEU A 630 4.87 16.13 5.35
CA LEU A 630 4.83 14.71 4.98
C LEU A 630 5.62 13.81 5.95
N ALA A 631 6.75 14.28 6.48
CA ALA A 631 7.46 13.56 7.54
C ALA A 631 6.60 13.45 8.80
N ALA A 632 5.93 14.53 9.23
CA ALA A 632 5.00 14.51 10.35
C ALA A 632 3.76 13.63 10.09
N PHE A 633 3.24 13.60 8.86
CA PHE A 633 2.18 12.68 8.43
C PHE A 633 2.62 11.22 8.63
N HIS A 634 3.82 10.85 8.20
CA HIS A 634 4.36 9.50 8.40
C HIS A 634 4.55 9.17 9.89
N PHE A 635 5.14 10.07 10.67
CA PHE A 635 5.29 9.85 12.12
C PHE A 635 3.94 9.76 12.85
N CYS A 636 2.89 10.44 12.37
CA CYS A 636 1.52 10.29 12.87
C CYS A 636 0.91 8.91 12.52
N MET A 637 1.08 8.46 11.27
CA MET A 637 0.70 7.12 10.80
C MET A 637 1.34 6.03 11.67
N GLU A 638 2.67 6.09 11.83
CA GLU A 638 3.46 5.16 12.64
C GLU A 638 3.12 5.26 14.13
N ALA A 639 2.89 6.45 14.69
CA ALA A 639 2.46 6.58 16.08
C ALA A 639 1.13 5.84 16.33
N GLY A 640 0.21 5.84 15.37
CA GLY A 640 -1.01 5.03 15.39
C GLY A 640 -0.73 3.52 15.40
N ILE A 641 0.20 3.05 14.56
CA ILE A 641 0.59 1.64 14.43
C ILE A 641 1.36 1.16 15.67
N LYS A 642 2.45 1.82 16.03
CA LYS A 642 3.32 1.42 17.15
C LYS A 642 2.61 1.51 18.52
N LYS A 643 1.60 2.39 18.66
CA LYS A 643 0.72 2.42 19.85
C LYS A 643 -0.12 1.15 19.98
N GLN A 644 -0.64 0.60 18.88
CA GLN A 644 -1.38 -0.67 18.89
C GLN A 644 -0.44 -1.85 19.21
N GLN A 645 0.81 -1.79 18.74
CA GLN A 645 1.87 -2.76 19.04
C GLN A 645 2.48 -2.61 20.45
N GLY A 646 2.07 -1.63 21.26
CA GLY A 646 2.68 -1.34 22.56
C GLY A 646 4.12 -0.80 22.52
N ASN A 647 4.63 -0.46 21.34
CA ASN A 647 6.04 -0.12 21.08
C ASN A 647 6.24 1.39 20.81
N SER A 648 5.62 2.26 21.62
CA SER A 648 5.72 3.73 21.44
C SER A 648 7.09 4.31 21.82
N ASN A 649 7.91 3.59 22.58
CA ASN A 649 9.22 4.07 23.05
C ASN A 649 10.22 4.31 21.90
N ILE A 650 10.03 3.62 20.77
CA ILE A 650 10.83 3.74 19.55
C ILE A 650 11.04 5.19 19.09
N PHE A 651 10.05 6.08 19.27
CA PHE A 651 10.14 7.49 18.85
C PHE A 651 11.06 8.32 19.74
N ALA A 652 11.21 7.96 21.01
CA ALA A 652 12.23 8.54 21.89
C ALA A 652 13.62 8.03 21.52
N GLU A 653 13.75 6.72 21.26
CA GLU A 653 15.01 6.05 20.94
C GLU A 653 15.64 6.45 19.58
N ILE A 654 14.86 7.07 18.69
CA ILE A 654 15.34 7.67 17.43
C ILE A 654 15.42 9.21 17.49
N GLY A 655 15.06 9.83 18.61
CA GLY A 655 15.08 11.29 18.79
C GLY A 655 13.95 12.07 18.10
N ALA A 656 12.92 11.40 17.57
CA ALA A 656 11.85 12.04 16.81
C ALA A 656 11.00 13.03 17.63
N ILE A 657 10.86 12.82 18.94
CA ILE A 657 9.94 13.58 19.80
C ILE A 657 10.26 15.09 19.82
N GLU A 658 11.53 15.48 19.98
CA GLU A 658 11.88 16.91 20.02
C GLU A 658 11.79 17.59 18.64
N SER A 659 12.06 16.85 17.56
CA SER A 659 11.81 17.33 16.20
C SER A 659 10.31 17.53 15.95
N LEU A 660 9.45 16.59 16.36
CA LEU A 660 7.99 16.71 16.21
C LEU A 660 7.41 17.85 17.06
N LYS A 661 7.89 18.05 18.29
CA LYS A 661 7.55 19.23 19.11
C LYS A 661 7.93 20.54 18.40
N ARG A 662 9.12 20.59 17.78
CA ARG A 662 9.57 21.78 17.02
C ARG A 662 8.63 22.07 15.87
N VAL A 663 8.30 21.07 15.03
CA VAL A 663 7.33 21.21 13.92
C VAL A 663 5.98 21.72 14.43
N ALA A 664 5.46 21.14 15.51
CA ALA A 664 4.19 21.57 16.12
C ALA A 664 4.24 22.94 16.84
N SER A 665 5.41 23.57 16.92
CA SER A 665 5.63 24.91 17.48
C SER A 665 6.02 25.96 16.42
N CYS A 666 6.20 25.56 15.17
CA CYS A 666 6.37 26.49 14.07
C CYS A 666 5.05 27.26 13.84
N PRO A 667 5.08 28.59 13.68
CA PRO A 667 3.91 29.32 13.20
C PRO A 667 3.65 28.95 11.72
N ASN A 668 2.38 28.73 11.41
CA ASN A 668 1.84 28.68 10.04
C ASN A 668 1.72 30.11 9.48
#